data_AF-A0A517TEV1-F1
#
_entry.id   AF-A0A517TEV1-F1
#
_cell.length_a   1.000
_cell.length_b   1.000
_cell.length_c   1.000
_cell.angle_alpha   90.00
_cell.angle_beta   90.00
_cell.angle_gamma   90.00
#
_symmetry.space_group_name_H-M   'P 1'
#
loop_
_entity.id
_entity.type
_entity.pdbx_description
1 polymer ?
#
loop_
_entity_poly.entity_id
_entity_poly.type
_entity_poly.pdbx_seq_one_letter_code
_entity_poly.pdbx_strand_id
1 'polypeptide(L)'
;MKYLSGTFCVRPLTGYHHGSHVELREIDQPLMSQTSFKKLLVANRSEIAIRIFRTATELGLRTVAIYAHEDRFALHRFKADEAYCVGQVGEPLKAYLAIDDIIAVAKQHGIDAIHPGYGFLSENAQFAQACADAGITFVGPTVEILNQLGDKTSARELAKKAEVPVLEGSDAVQTIEAAAEQADKVGYPVMLKAAHGGGGRGMRIVRTPEELSASFESAQRESKSAFGSPDIFIEKFIENARHIEVQILGDKHGNLVNLRERDCSVQRRHQKVIEIAPAPNLDEKVRDGLLESAMKIGRLANYQNAGTVEFLVDDDRNEYYFIEVNPRVQVEHTVTEEVTGYDIVKSQILIAEGKPLDDPDIGLADGKDVPTTGFALQCRVTTEDPANNFMPDYGRVSHYRSAAGMGIRLDAGSAFSGAVVHPYYDSLLVKVTAHSRRFSDSINKMSRTLQEFRIRGVKSNIPFLLKVLSHPTFRDGKCTTRFIDEHPELFVFPARRDRATKVLKYLGETIVNGNSLVVGRAVAKRREPAPIPTVYDSQPIPKGTKDKLTELGPEKFAQWIRDEKRLLITDTTFRDAHQSLLATRMRTEDMLNIADAYARNLPGLFSIEMWGGATFDTSMRFLKECPWQRLADFRAAVPNILTQMLLRASNAVGYTNYPDNIVREFVKEAADCGMDIFRVFDALNWTENMAVAMDAVLETNAICEASICYSGDITNPKRTKYSLKYYVDLAKQLEKMGAHILAIKDMAGLCKPAAAQLLVKTLKEEIGIPIHFHTHDTAGIQAAAILNGADANLDIADAAMAPLSGGTSQVNLNTLATSLYNTPRDTELSSRALDDIADYWRCVREFYTPFESPVLPASGDLYEHEMPGGQYTNLFQQAHALGLADRWPEVCRTYAEVNQLFGDIVKVTPTSKAVGDMALFMVSGDLTAADVLNPDRDIAYPQSVIDLIGGAMGQPVGGFPPAVMERVLQGKEPFTDRPGKTLPPADFEAATATVEKLVGHKPSKREVLSHLLYEKVFADYAKHVTSYSDTSGLPTPAFWYGMEPNEEISIDIEEGKRLFIKFLTVGEPNAEGKRTVFFELNGQPRDVTVIDKSLEPETAAAIKADPNNPNHIGSTMPGMVVLVAIQPGDNVKKGQKLLSLEAMKMETMINAEKDGKVAEVLVTAGKQVETGDLLVVVE
;
A
#
# COMPACT_ATOMS: atom_id res chain seq x y z
N MET A 1 -4.27 47.96 25.33
CA MET A 1 -3.92 49.36 25.67
C MET A 1 -2.83 49.85 24.70
N LYS A 2 -2.69 51.18 24.54
CA LYS A 2 -1.47 52.00 24.22
C LYS A 2 -0.16 51.26 23.86
N TYR A 3 0.74 51.66 22.93
CA TYR A 3 0.97 52.84 22.02
C TYR A 3 2.20 52.48 21.11
N LEU A 4 2.68 53.18 20.03
CA LEU A 4 2.26 54.34 19.21
C LEU A 4 3.01 54.35 17.83
N SER A 5 2.33 54.84 16.78
CA SER A 5 2.76 55.61 15.56
C SER A 5 4.19 55.64 14.98
N GLY A 6 4.28 55.68 13.62
CA GLY A 6 5.49 56.08 12.85
C GLY A 6 5.25 56.34 11.35
N THR A 7 4.67 57.49 10.99
CA THR A 7 4.25 57.96 9.64
C THR A 7 5.33 58.13 8.56
N PHE A 8 4.92 58.07 7.27
CA PHE A 8 5.34 59.03 6.22
C PHE A 8 4.18 59.35 5.23
N CYS A 9 4.32 60.38 4.37
CA CYS A 9 3.21 61.12 3.72
C CYS A 9 3.26 61.14 2.17
N VAL A 10 2.26 61.74 1.49
CA VAL A 10 2.01 61.64 0.03
C VAL A 10 1.44 62.94 -0.58
N ARG A 11 1.66 63.18 -1.91
CA ARG A 11 1.01 64.15 -2.85
C ARG A 11 1.54 65.62 -2.89
N PRO A 12 1.26 66.44 -3.95
CA PRO A 12 1.26 66.16 -5.41
C PRO A 12 1.69 67.33 -6.40
N LEU A 13 2.03 66.98 -7.66
CA LEU A 13 1.72 67.64 -8.97
C LEU A 13 2.11 69.10 -9.38
N THR A 14 2.22 69.31 -10.71
CA THR A 14 2.37 70.55 -11.55
C THR A 14 3.79 71.20 -11.63
N GLY A 15 4.23 71.89 -12.71
CA GLY A 15 3.58 72.36 -13.97
C GLY A 15 4.55 72.65 -15.17
N TYR A 16 4.17 73.51 -16.14
CA TYR A 16 4.65 73.57 -17.55
C TYR A 16 5.69 74.68 -17.96
N HIS A 17 6.43 74.43 -19.07
CA HIS A 17 6.97 75.37 -20.11
C HIS A 17 8.11 76.38 -19.75
N HIS A 18 8.90 77.00 -20.66
CA HIS A 18 8.88 77.14 -22.15
C HIS A 18 10.29 77.50 -22.75
N GLY A 19 10.57 77.20 -24.04
CA GLY A 19 11.70 77.75 -24.87
C GLY A 19 13.12 77.15 -24.67
N SER A 20 14.07 77.18 -25.63
CA SER A 20 14.10 77.70 -27.02
C SER A 20 15.18 77.03 -27.91
N HIS A 21 15.05 77.14 -29.24
CA HIS A 21 15.83 76.54 -30.36
C HIS A 21 17.38 76.44 -30.27
N VAL A 22 17.93 75.38 -30.88
CA VAL A 22 19.08 75.40 -31.84
C VAL A 22 18.75 74.44 -33.02
N GLU A 23 19.47 74.58 -34.14
CA GLU A 23 19.14 74.15 -35.52
C GLU A 23 19.14 72.64 -35.83
N LEU A 24 18.47 72.31 -36.95
CA LEU A 24 18.46 70.99 -37.60
C LEU A 24 19.74 70.76 -38.44
N ARG A 25 20.14 69.50 -38.56
CA ARG A 25 20.82 68.97 -39.76
C ARG A 25 20.15 67.67 -40.18
N GLU A 26 19.65 67.64 -41.41
CA GLU A 26 19.12 66.42 -42.02
C GLU A 26 20.26 65.50 -42.45
N ILE A 27 20.10 64.20 -42.18
CA ILE A 27 20.82 63.11 -42.84
C ILE A 27 19.76 62.05 -43.13
N ASP A 28 19.46 61.84 -44.42
CA ASP A 28 18.52 60.80 -44.85
C ASP A 28 19.08 59.40 -44.55
N GLN A 29 18.41 58.69 -43.65
CA GLN A 29 18.40 57.23 -43.62
C GLN A 29 16.95 56.76 -43.41
N PRO A 30 16.51 55.68 -44.09
CA PRO A 30 15.12 55.24 -44.02
C PRO A 30 14.80 54.69 -42.63
N LEU A 31 13.87 55.33 -41.91
CA LEU A 31 13.34 54.75 -40.67
C LEU A 31 12.59 53.45 -40.99
N MET A 32 13.17 52.32 -40.59
CA MET A 32 12.37 51.13 -40.29
C MET A 32 11.45 51.48 -39.11
N SER A 33 10.14 51.36 -39.31
CA SER A 33 9.16 51.67 -38.27
C SER A 33 9.25 50.66 -37.12
N GLN A 34 9.54 51.12 -35.91
CA GLN A 34 9.40 50.31 -34.69
C GLN A 34 7.93 49.90 -34.51
N THR A 35 7.60 48.67 -34.88
CA THR A 35 6.27 48.07 -34.68
C THR A 35 6.19 47.44 -33.30
N SER A 36 5.83 48.26 -32.30
CA SER A 36 5.47 47.71 -30.99
C SER A 36 4.15 46.95 -31.09
N PHE A 37 4.14 45.71 -30.62
CA PHE A 37 2.97 44.84 -30.64
C PHE A 37 1.95 45.28 -29.59
N LYS A 38 0.68 44.90 -29.79
CA LYS A 38 -0.41 45.11 -28.83
C LYS A 38 -1.11 43.80 -28.49
N LYS A 39 -1.13 42.85 -29.44
CA LYS A 39 -1.78 41.55 -29.30
C LYS A 39 -0.93 40.44 -29.92
N LEU A 40 -0.56 39.45 -29.09
CA LEU A 40 0.25 38.29 -29.47
C LEU A 40 -0.58 37.00 -29.32
N LEU A 41 -0.61 36.20 -30.39
CA LEU A 41 -1.21 34.86 -30.38
C LEU A 41 -0.14 33.79 -30.19
N VAL A 42 -0.45 32.74 -29.44
CA VAL A 42 0.42 31.56 -29.33
C VAL A 42 -0.20 30.39 -30.09
N ALA A 43 0.49 29.95 -31.15
CA ALA A 43 0.07 28.84 -32.00
C ALA A 43 0.49 27.48 -31.40
N ASN A 44 0.19 27.26 -30.12
CA ASN A 44 0.61 26.09 -29.35
C ASN A 44 -0.34 25.84 -28.14
N ARG A 45 0.00 24.87 -27.29
CA ARG A 45 -0.79 24.39 -26.15
C ARG A 45 0.05 24.22 -24.88
N SER A 46 -0.57 23.73 -23.80
CA SER A 46 0.13 23.21 -22.60
C SER A 46 1.11 24.23 -21.98
N GLU A 47 2.23 23.77 -21.42
CA GLU A 47 3.15 24.62 -20.64
C GLU A 47 3.76 25.76 -21.45
N ILE A 48 4.17 25.50 -22.70
CA ILE A 48 4.86 26.51 -23.53
C ILE A 48 3.95 27.68 -23.89
N ALA A 49 2.66 27.42 -24.11
CA ALA A 49 1.68 28.50 -24.27
C ALA A 49 1.58 29.36 -23.00
N ILE A 50 1.52 28.75 -21.82
CA ILE A 50 1.49 29.46 -20.53
C ILE A 50 2.80 30.22 -20.28
N ARG A 51 3.95 29.63 -20.62
CA ARG A 51 5.29 30.24 -20.54
C ARG A 51 5.37 31.52 -21.38
N ILE A 52 4.80 31.53 -22.57
CA ILE A 52 4.77 32.70 -23.46
C ILE A 52 3.72 33.73 -22.99
N PHE A 53 2.53 33.31 -22.58
CA PHE A 53 1.50 34.24 -22.09
C PHE A 53 1.96 35.03 -20.85
N ARG A 54 2.74 34.42 -19.96
CA ARG A 54 3.37 35.13 -18.82
C ARG A 54 4.23 36.30 -19.30
N THR A 55 5.24 36.04 -20.13
CA THR A 55 6.14 37.07 -20.64
C THR A 55 5.42 38.11 -21.51
N ALA A 56 4.47 37.70 -22.34
CA ALA A 56 3.65 38.63 -23.11
C ALA A 56 2.87 39.59 -22.18
N THR A 57 2.28 39.06 -21.10
CA THR A 57 1.60 39.88 -20.06
C THR A 57 2.58 40.80 -19.32
N GLU A 58 3.79 40.32 -19.00
CA GLU A 58 4.86 41.09 -18.36
C GLU A 58 5.39 42.22 -19.24
N LEU A 59 5.35 42.06 -20.57
CA LEU A 59 5.60 43.09 -21.58
C LEU A 59 4.38 44.00 -21.85
N GLY A 60 3.23 43.75 -21.22
CA GLY A 60 1.99 44.52 -21.42
C GLY A 60 1.22 44.19 -22.70
N LEU A 61 1.58 43.12 -23.40
CA LEU A 61 0.90 42.64 -24.60
C LEU A 61 -0.37 41.85 -24.24
N ARG A 62 -1.44 42.05 -25.00
CA ARG A 62 -2.65 41.25 -24.87
C ARG A 62 -2.46 39.87 -25.49
N THR A 63 -2.93 38.83 -24.83
CA THR A 63 -2.61 37.44 -25.15
C THR A 63 -3.78 36.69 -25.79
N VAL A 64 -3.49 35.84 -26.79
CA VAL A 64 -4.50 34.99 -27.45
C VAL A 64 -4.09 33.53 -27.55
N ALA A 65 -4.96 32.64 -27.11
CA ALA A 65 -4.80 31.18 -27.22
C ALA A 65 -5.62 30.59 -28.38
N ILE A 66 -5.10 29.51 -28.97
CA ILE A 66 -5.89 28.57 -29.78
C ILE A 66 -6.11 27.25 -29.02
N TYR A 67 -7.24 26.58 -29.26
CA TYR A 67 -7.53 25.26 -28.71
C TYR A 67 -8.34 24.37 -29.66
N ALA A 68 -8.05 23.06 -29.65
CA ALA A 68 -8.92 22.05 -30.26
C ALA A 68 -10.12 21.75 -29.35
N HIS A 69 -11.20 21.16 -29.89
CA HIS A 69 -12.39 20.84 -29.10
C HIS A 69 -12.08 19.92 -27.89
N GLU A 70 -11.17 18.99 -28.06
CA GLU A 70 -10.72 18.04 -27.03
C GLU A 70 -9.96 18.78 -25.91
N ASP A 71 -9.18 19.81 -26.26
CA ASP A 71 -8.41 20.66 -25.36
C ASP A 71 -9.24 21.81 -24.72
N ARG A 72 -10.58 21.81 -24.85
CA ARG A 72 -11.47 22.85 -24.29
C ARG A 72 -11.36 23.06 -22.77
N PHE A 73 -10.76 22.10 -22.04
CA PHE A 73 -10.49 22.18 -20.61
C PHE A 73 -8.98 22.30 -20.26
N ALA A 74 -8.10 22.42 -21.27
CA ALA A 74 -6.67 22.57 -21.05
C ALA A 74 -6.34 23.91 -20.39
N LEU A 75 -5.34 23.91 -19.50
CA LEU A 75 -5.05 25.05 -18.64
C LEU A 75 -4.64 26.31 -19.42
N HIS A 76 -3.94 26.17 -20.56
CA HIS A 76 -3.45 27.30 -21.35
C HIS A 76 -4.57 28.17 -21.93
N ARG A 77 -5.72 27.56 -22.26
CA ARG A 77 -6.94 28.26 -22.71
C ARG A 77 -7.41 29.32 -21.71
N PHE A 78 -7.20 29.07 -20.41
CA PHE A 78 -7.59 29.95 -19.31
C PHE A 78 -6.43 30.82 -18.79
N LYS A 79 -5.35 30.98 -19.58
CA LYS A 79 -4.18 31.84 -19.28
C LYS A 79 -3.93 32.92 -20.33
N ALA A 80 -4.78 33.03 -21.35
CA ALA A 80 -4.80 34.12 -22.29
C ALA A 80 -6.02 35.04 -22.08
N ASP A 81 -5.95 36.29 -22.55
CA ASP A 81 -7.04 37.28 -22.49
C ASP A 81 -8.19 36.97 -23.46
N GLU A 82 -7.88 36.26 -24.55
CA GLU A 82 -8.83 35.78 -25.56
C GLU A 82 -8.46 34.33 -25.95
N ALA A 83 -9.45 33.50 -26.29
CA ALA A 83 -9.19 32.11 -26.69
C ALA A 83 -10.18 31.61 -27.74
N TYR A 84 -9.66 31.07 -28.85
CA TYR A 84 -10.44 30.67 -30.02
C TYR A 84 -10.28 29.18 -30.37
N CYS A 85 -11.38 28.56 -30.81
CA CYS A 85 -11.38 27.16 -31.21
C CYS A 85 -10.89 27.06 -32.66
N VAL A 86 -10.04 26.07 -32.96
CA VAL A 86 -9.50 25.78 -34.30
C VAL A 86 -9.69 24.31 -34.66
N GLY A 87 -9.71 23.98 -35.96
CA GLY A 87 -9.90 22.62 -36.46
C GLY A 87 -11.31 22.03 -36.23
N GLN A 88 -11.42 20.74 -36.50
CA GLN A 88 -12.68 19.98 -36.42
C GLN A 88 -12.69 19.04 -35.21
N VAL A 89 -13.89 18.77 -34.66
CA VAL A 89 -14.10 17.83 -33.55
C VAL A 89 -13.66 16.43 -33.96
N GLY A 90 -12.88 15.76 -33.12
CA GLY A 90 -12.28 14.46 -33.44
C GLY A 90 -10.92 14.54 -34.16
N GLU A 91 -10.42 15.74 -34.51
CA GLU A 91 -9.12 15.93 -35.16
C GLU A 91 -8.05 16.66 -34.29
N PRO A 92 -7.83 16.26 -33.02
CA PRO A 92 -7.18 17.08 -31.97
C PRO A 92 -5.74 17.54 -32.25
N LEU A 93 -4.98 16.83 -33.09
CA LEU A 93 -3.64 17.25 -33.52
C LEU A 93 -3.66 18.12 -34.79
N LYS A 94 -4.52 17.80 -35.76
CA LYS A 94 -4.63 18.57 -37.01
C LYS A 94 -5.08 20.01 -36.74
N ALA A 95 -5.93 20.20 -35.73
CA ALA A 95 -6.36 21.52 -35.25
C ALA A 95 -5.19 22.47 -34.94
N TYR A 96 -4.09 21.97 -34.37
CA TYR A 96 -2.88 22.74 -34.07
C TYR A 96 -1.87 22.81 -35.24
N LEU A 97 -2.17 22.15 -36.36
CA LEU A 97 -1.39 22.17 -37.60
C LEU A 97 -2.13 22.89 -38.75
N ALA A 98 -3.36 23.36 -38.51
CA ALA A 98 -4.21 24.02 -39.49
C ALA A 98 -3.77 25.47 -39.71
N ILE A 99 -2.77 25.65 -40.58
CA ILE A 99 -2.21 26.95 -40.97
C ILE A 99 -3.32 27.95 -41.34
N ASP A 100 -4.26 27.57 -42.20
CA ASP A 100 -5.33 28.44 -42.68
C ASP A 100 -6.27 28.90 -41.55
N ASP A 101 -6.71 27.99 -40.67
CA ASP A 101 -7.55 28.30 -39.51
C ASP A 101 -6.84 29.29 -38.56
N ILE A 102 -5.56 29.05 -38.28
CA ILE A 102 -4.77 29.87 -37.35
C ILE A 102 -4.57 31.28 -37.93
N ILE A 103 -4.26 31.40 -39.22
CA ILE A 103 -4.12 32.70 -39.90
C ILE A 103 -5.48 33.40 -40.06
N ALA A 104 -6.58 32.66 -40.26
CA ALA A 104 -7.94 33.23 -40.32
C ALA A 104 -8.35 33.82 -38.96
N VAL A 105 -8.17 33.07 -37.86
CA VAL A 105 -8.37 33.58 -36.49
C VAL A 105 -7.50 34.80 -36.24
N ALA A 106 -6.23 34.76 -36.67
CA ALA A 106 -5.30 35.84 -36.40
C ALA A 106 -5.66 37.15 -37.15
N LYS A 107 -6.09 37.05 -38.42
CA LYS A 107 -6.64 38.18 -39.19
C LYS A 107 -7.97 38.68 -38.61
N GLN A 108 -8.87 37.79 -38.20
CA GLN A 108 -10.18 38.15 -37.65
C GLN A 108 -10.09 38.94 -36.33
N HIS A 109 -9.10 38.63 -35.49
CA HIS A 109 -8.98 39.18 -34.14
C HIS A 109 -7.91 40.26 -33.97
N GLY A 110 -7.23 40.66 -35.04
CA GLY A 110 -6.25 41.75 -35.05
C GLY A 110 -4.99 41.39 -34.25
N ILE A 111 -4.35 40.27 -34.60
CA ILE A 111 -3.08 39.83 -34.02
C ILE A 111 -1.92 40.55 -34.74
N ASP A 112 -0.99 41.15 -33.98
CA ASP A 112 0.22 41.77 -34.54
C ASP A 112 1.36 40.73 -34.75
N ALA A 113 1.43 39.74 -33.85
CA ALA A 113 2.48 38.72 -33.86
C ALA A 113 1.98 37.33 -33.43
N ILE A 114 2.54 36.27 -34.04
CA ILE A 114 2.31 34.87 -33.67
C ILE A 114 3.62 34.27 -33.16
N HIS A 115 3.61 33.74 -31.94
CA HIS A 115 4.70 32.93 -31.40
C HIS A 115 4.33 31.45 -31.45
N PRO A 116 5.11 30.58 -32.13
CA PRO A 116 4.72 29.19 -32.32
C PRO A 116 5.11 28.26 -31.16
N GLY A 117 5.85 28.73 -30.15
CA GLY A 117 6.43 27.86 -29.13
C GLY A 117 7.42 26.84 -29.72
N TYR A 118 7.27 25.56 -29.36
CA TYR A 118 8.04 24.45 -29.92
C TYR A 118 7.13 23.32 -30.41
N GLY A 119 7.58 22.56 -31.41
CA GLY A 119 6.76 21.57 -32.08
C GLY A 119 5.60 22.19 -32.88
N PHE A 120 4.67 21.34 -33.32
CA PHE A 120 3.57 21.72 -34.22
C PHE A 120 4.07 22.45 -35.48
N LEU A 121 3.94 23.78 -35.53
CA LEU A 121 4.31 24.62 -36.68
C LEU A 121 5.59 25.46 -36.44
N SER A 122 6.30 25.26 -35.33
CA SER A 122 7.46 26.09 -34.91
C SER A 122 8.65 26.08 -35.86
N GLU A 123 8.80 25.03 -36.67
CA GLU A 123 9.88 24.87 -37.64
C GLU A 123 9.34 24.93 -39.08
N ASN A 124 8.05 25.23 -39.25
CA ASN A 124 7.37 25.15 -40.53
C ASN A 124 7.52 26.47 -41.31
N ALA A 125 8.39 26.46 -42.33
CA ALA A 125 8.62 27.62 -43.19
C ALA A 125 7.36 28.10 -43.94
N GLN A 126 6.40 27.22 -44.27
CA GLN A 126 5.13 27.60 -44.90
C GLN A 126 4.24 28.38 -43.93
N PHE A 127 4.26 28.03 -42.64
CA PHE A 127 3.52 28.78 -41.61
C PHE A 127 4.13 30.17 -41.36
N ALA A 128 5.46 30.26 -41.32
CA ALA A 128 6.16 31.55 -41.23
C ALA A 128 5.89 32.43 -42.46
N GLN A 129 5.88 31.86 -43.68
CA GLN A 129 5.48 32.57 -44.90
C GLN A 129 4.02 33.01 -44.83
N ALA A 130 3.09 32.15 -44.40
CA ALA A 130 1.68 32.50 -44.26
C ALA A 130 1.43 33.61 -43.21
N CYS A 131 2.29 33.74 -42.19
CA CYS A 131 2.31 34.89 -41.29
C CYS A 131 2.76 36.17 -42.02
N ALA A 132 3.86 36.12 -42.77
CA ALA A 132 4.36 37.26 -43.54
C ALA A 132 3.35 37.74 -44.60
N ASP A 133 2.76 36.81 -45.37
CA ASP A 133 1.69 37.06 -46.35
C ASP A 133 0.39 37.58 -45.70
N ALA A 134 0.24 37.39 -44.39
CA ALA A 134 -0.85 37.94 -43.59
C ALA A 134 -0.56 39.33 -43.02
N GLY A 135 0.69 39.81 -43.08
CA GLY A 135 1.12 41.03 -42.38
C GLY A 135 1.31 40.83 -40.87
N ILE A 136 1.52 39.59 -40.43
CA ILE A 136 1.61 39.19 -39.01
C ILE A 136 3.05 38.76 -38.72
N THR A 137 3.65 39.26 -37.62
CA THR A 137 5.04 38.94 -37.30
C THR A 137 5.19 37.53 -36.74
N PHE A 138 5.96 36.67 -37.39
CA PHE A 138 6.36 35.37 -36.84
C PHE A 138 7.47 35.58 -35.79
N VAL A 139 7.23 35.16 -34.54
CA VAL A 139 8.21 35.27 -33.44
C VAL A 139 9.13 34.03 -33.47
N GLY A 140 10.11 34.10 -34.37
CA GLY A 140 11.10 33.06 -34.66
C GLY A 140 12.08 33.53 -35.75
N PRO A 141 12.89 32.62 -36.32
CA PRO A 141 13.76 32.94 -37.46
C PRO A 141 12.96 33.23 -38.74
N THR A 142 13.64 33.78 -39.76
CA THR A 142 13.02 34.09 -41.06
C THR A 142 12.70 32.84 -41.87
N VAL A 143 11.88 32.99 -42.92
CA VAL A 143 11.48 31.89 -43.82
C VAL A 143 12.70 31.28 -44.51
N GLU A 144 13.71 32.08 -44.86
CA GLU A 144 14.97 31.64 -45.46
C GLU A 144 15.75 30.76 -44.48
N ILE A 145 15.88 31.20 -43.22
CA ILE A 145 16.60 30.45 -42.16
C ILE A 145 15.89 29.13 -41.87
N LEU A 146 14.55 29.12 -41.80
CA LEU A 146 13.75 27.92 -41.60
C LEU A 146 13.93 26.90 -42.74
N ASN A 147 13.97 27.36 -44.00
CA ASN A 147 14.26 26.48 -45.14
C ASN A 147 15.74 26.01 -45.15
N GLN A 148 16.68 26.85 -44.73
CA GLN A 148 18.12 26.55 -44.74
C GLN A 148 18.54 25.56 -43.63
N LEU A 149 17.83 25.57 -42.49
CA LEU A 149 18.17 24.76 -41.31
C LEU A 149 17.17 23.64 -40.99
N GLY A 150 15.96 23.68 -41.56
CA GLY A 150 14.94 22.64 -41.37
C GLY A 150 15.21 21.32 -42.11
N ASP A 151 16.09 21.32 -43.11
CA ASP A 151 16.67 20.10 -43.68
C ASP A 151 18.04 19.81 -43.05
N LYS A 152 18.23 18.56 -42.63
CA LYS A 152 19.47 18.09 -42.00
C LYS A 152 20.63 17.99 -42.99
N THR A 153 20.33 17.80 -44.28
CA THR A 153 21.36 17.78 -45.33
C THR A 153 21.89 19.20 -45.57
N SER A 154 21.01 20.19 -45.77
CA SER A 154 21.41 21.60 -45.89
C SER A 154 22.10 22.13 -44.63
N ALA A 155 21.65 21.74 -43.43
CA ALA A 155 22.28 22.14 -42.17
C ALA A 155 23.70 21.56 -42.01
N ARG A 156 23.94 20.29 -42.38
CA ARG A 156 25.30 19.70 -42.36
C ARG A 156 26.21 20.32 -43.42
N GLU A 157 25.70 20.66 -44.60
CA GLU A 157 26.46 21.43 -45.61
C GLU A 157 26.79 22.85 -45.14
N LEU A 158 25.95 23.47 -44.31
CA LEU A 158 26.27 24.74 -43.66
C LEU A 158 27.36 24.58 -42.61
N ALA A 159 27.29 23.55 -41.76
CA ALA A 159 28.32 23.27 -40.75
C ALA A 159 29.70 23.01 -41.37
N LYS A 160 29.77 22.23 -42.47
CA LYS A 160 31.01 22.05 -43.26
C LYS A 160 31.58 23.38 -43.77
N LYS A 161 30.72 24.27 -44.31
CA LYS A 161 31.13 25.61 -44.79
C LYS A 161 31.52 26.57 -43.66
N ALA A 162 31.04 26.33 -42.44
CA ALA A 162 31.44 27.04 -41.23
C ALA A 162 32.72 26.48 -40.58
N GLU A 163 33.39 25.52 -41.22
CA GLU A 163 34.56 24.79 -40.71
C GLU A 163 34.30 24.07 -39.37
N VAL A 164 33.04 23.71 -39.10
CA VAL A 164 32.63 22.97 -37.90
C VAL A 164 32.68 21.46 -38.18
N PRO A 165 33.25 20.64 -37.27
CA PRO A 165 33.27 19.19 -37.44
C PRO A 165 31.85 18.59 -37.57
N VAL A 166 31.69 17.68 -38.53
CA VAL A 166 30.47 16.88 -38.72
C VAL A 166 30.83 15.41 -38.68
N LEU A 167 29.89 14.55 -38.28
CA LEU A 167 30.07 13.10 -38.35
C LEU A 167 30.36 12.65 -39.79
N GLU A 168 31.23 11.65 -39.94
CA GLU A 168 31.35 10.89 -41.18
C GLU A 168 30.02 10.18 -41.49
N GLY A 169 29.61 10.21 -42.76
CA GLY A 169 28.34 9.65 -43.19
C GLY A 169 28.10 9.77 -44.69
N SER A 170 26.96 9.24 -45.14
CA SER A 170 26.53 9.21 -46.53
C SER A 170 25.61 10.37 -46.89
N ASP A 171 25.45 10.59 -48.20
CA ASP A 171 24.24 11.21 -48.74
C ASP A 171 23.01 10.30 -48.52
N ALA A 172 21.81 10.79 -48.87
CA ALA A 172 20.59 9.99 -48.77
C ALA A 172 20.61 8.78 -49.73
N VAL A 173 20.28 7.60 -49.21
CA VAL A 173 20.18 6.32 -49.93
C VAL A 173 18.78 5.72 -49.81
N GLN A 174 18.32 5.09 -50.89
CA GLN A 174 16.99 4.45 -50.97
C GLN A 174 17.03 2.92 -51.10
N THR A 175 18.17 2.33 -51.48
CA THR A 175 18.31 0.88 -51.69
C THR A 175 19.35 0.26 -50.73
N ILE A 176 19.22 -1.05 -50.50
CA ILE A 176 20.07 -1.78 -49.54
C ILE A 176 21.51 -1.94 -50.04
N GLU A 177 21.73 -1.99 -51.35
CA GLU A 177 23.06 -2.09 -51.96
C GLU A 177 23.86 -0.81 -51.74
N ALA A 178 23.24 0.35 -51.97
CA ALA A 178 23.83 1.65 -51.69
C ALA A 178 24.04 1.87 -50.17
N ALA A 179 23.12 1.36 -49.34
CA ALA A 179 23.29 1.38 -47.89
C ALA A 179 24.48 0.53 -47.42
N ALA A 180 24.69 -0.65 -48.01
CA ALA A 180 25.83 -1.52 -47.69
C ALA A 180 27.17 -0.88 -48.09
N GLU A 181 27.29 -0.37 -49.32
CA GLU A 181 28.52 0.30 -49.79
C GLU A 181 28.92 1.48 -48.88
N GLN A 182 27.94 2.29 -48.43
CA GLN A 182 28.22 3.41 -47.53
C GLN A 182 28.48 2.97 -46.08
N ALA A 183 27.79 1.93 -45.58
CA ALA A 183 28.03 1.40 -44.23
C ALA A 183 29.43 0.77 -44.11
N ASP A 184 29.90 0.05 -45.13
CA ASP A 184 31.25 -0.50 -45.18
C ASP A 184 32.32 0.61 -45.28
N LYS A 185 32.02 1.69 -46.00
CA LYS A 185 32.91 2.86 -46.17
C LYS A 185 33.04 3.72 -44.91
N VAL A 186 31.97 3.89 -44.14
CA VAL A 186 31.97 4.56 -42.81
C VAL A 186 32.48 3.62 -41.71
N GLY A 187 32.29 2.31 -41.90
CA GLY A 187 32.66 1.23 -40.99
C GLY A 187 31.73 1.14 -39.78
N TYR A 188 31.35 -0.08 -39.41
CA TYR A 188 30.50 -0.33 -38.24
C TYR A 188 31.16 0.05 -36.90
N PRO A 189 30.38 0.32 -35.84
CA PRO A 189 28.93 0.49 -35.85
C PRO A 189 28.50 1.78 -36.56
N VAL A 190 27.34 1.72 -37.22
CA VAL A 190 26.72 2.87 -37.90
C VAL A 190 25.31 3.12 -37.37
N MET A 191 24.83 4.36 -37.53
CA MET A 191 23.45 4.76 -37.24
C MET A 191 22.74 5.06 -38.57
N LEU A 192 21.66 4.35 -38.85
CA LEU A 192 20.69 4.72 -39.87
C LEU A 192 19.78 5.82 -39.32
N LYS A 193 19.54 6.88 -40.10
CA LYS A 193 18.65 7.99 -39.76
C LYS A 193 17.75 8.35 -40.94
N ALA A 194 16.48 8.64 -40.69
CA ALA A 194 15.57 9.22 -41.68
C ALA A 194 15.99 10.66 -42.04
N ALA A 195 16.10 10.98 -43.33
CA ALA A 195 16.57 12.29 -43.81
C ALA A 195 15.73 13.47 -43.29
N HIS A 196 14.41 13.32 -43.33
CA HIS A 196 13.44 14.30 -42.83
C HIS A 196 12.94 13.97 -41.40
N GLY A 197 13.73 13.21 -40.63
CA GLY A 197 13.31 12.65 -39.35
C GLY A 197 13.63 13.51 -38.11
N GLY A 198 12.63 13.69 -37.24
CA GLY A 198 12.75 14.37 -35.94
C GLY A 198 12.28 13.51 -34.76
N GLY A 199 12.70 13.88 -33.54
CA GLY A 199 12.18 13.31 -32.29
C GLY A 199 12.57 11.85 -31.98
N GLY A 200 13.70 11.37 -32.52
CA GLY A 200 14.22 10.01 -32.28
C GLY A 200 13.57 8.89 -33.11
N ARG A 201 12.59 9.22 -33.96
CA ARG A 201 11.92 8.26 -34.86
C ARG A 201 12.70 8.05 -36.16
N GLY A 202 12.58 6.84 -36.72
CA GLY A 202 13.28 6.44 -37.94
C GLY A 202 14.79 6.24 -37.76
N MET A 203 15.26 5.99 -36.54
CA MET A 203 16.67 5.76 -36.20
C MET A 203 16.93 4.29 -35.85
N ARG A 204 18.05 3.72 -36.30
CA ARG A 204 18.50 2.34 -35.94
C ARG A 204 20.03 2.26 -35.86
N ILE A 205 20.55 1.72 -34.76
CA ILE A 205 21.96 1.31 -34.66
C ILE A 205 22.12 -0.01 -35.43
N VAL A 206 23.18 -0.12 -36.22
CA VAL A 206 23.59 -1.33 -36.94
C VAL A 206 25.05 -1.62 -36.57
N ARG A 207 25.30 -2.77 -35.94
CA ARG A 207 26.61 -3.17 -35.41
C ARG A 207 27.39 -4.09 -36.33
N THR A 208 26.70 -4.84 -37.20
CA THR A 208 27.34 -5.75 -38.17
C THR A 208 26.60 -5.72 -39.53
N PRO A 209 27.22 -6.17 -40.63
CA PRO A 209 26.58 -6.19 -41.95
C PRO A 209 25.28 -7.00 -42.00
N GLU A 210 25.17 -8.07 -41.19
CA GLU A 210 23.99 -8.95 -41.16
C GLU A 210 22.75 -8.25 -40.60
N GLU A 211 22.93 -7.28 -39.70
CA GLU A 211 21.83 -6.49 -39.11
C GLU A 211 21.29 -5.42 -40.08
N LEU A 212 22.07 -5.03 -41.10
CA LEU A 212 21.77 -3.86 -41.94
C LEU A 212 20.45 -3.99 -42.70
N SER A 213 20.20 -5.13 -43.34
CA SER A 213 19.03 -5.33 -44.23
C SER A 213 17.70 -5.15 -43.48
N ALA A 214 17.50 -5.89 -42.38
CA ALA A 214 16.30 -5.79 -41.57
C ALA A 214 16.13 -4.39 -40.92
N SER A 215 17.24 -3.78 -40.51
CA SER A 215 17.25 -2.44 -39.92
C SER A 215 16.91 -1.34 -40.93
N PHE A 216 17.42 -1.46 -42.16
CA PHE A 216 17.15 -0.52 -43.26
C PHE A 216 15.68 -0.58 -43.70
N GLU A 217 15.13 -1.77 -43.93
CA GLU A 217 13.70 -1.90 -44.22
C GLU A 217 12.81 -1.38 -43.08
N SER A 218 13.26 -1.53 -41.82
CA SER A 218 12.53 -1.03 -40.64
C SER A 218 12.53 0.50 -40.61
N ALA A 219 13.71 1.11 -40.76
CA ALA A 219 13.87 2.57 -40.79
C ALA A 219 13.14 3.20 -41.97
N GLN A 220 13.23 2.63 -43.18
CA GLN A 220 12.56 3.13 -44.38
C GLN A 220 11.02 3.07 -44.27
N ARG A 221 10.47 1.99 -43.71
CA ARG A 221 9.02 1.89 -43.42
C ARG A 221 8.58 2.92 -42.39
N GLU A 222 9.33 3.08 -41.30
CA GLU A 222 9.03 4.07 -40.27
C GLU A 222 9.09 5.49 -40.84
N SER A 223 10.15 5.83 -41.55
CA SER A 223 10.34 7.12 -42.23
C SER A 223 9.18 7.44 -43.18
N LYS A 224 8.82 6.51 -44.07
CA LYS A 224 7.72 6.70 -45.01
C LYS A 224 6.37 6.88 -44.31
N SER A 225 6.15 6.21 -43.17
CA SER A 225 4.92 6.32 -42.39
C SER A 225 4.82 7.61 -41.56
N ALA A 226 5.94 8.17 -41.12
CA ALA A 226 6.00 9.32 -40.20
C ALA A 226 6.30 10.65 -40.90
N PHE A 227 7.11 10.62 -41.95
CA PHE A 227 7.66 11.80 -42.64
C PHE A 227 7.41 11.79 -44.16
N GLY A 228 6.71 10.79 -44.69
CA GLY A 228 6.30 10.68 -46.10
C GLY A 228 7.39 10.26 -47.09
N SER A 229 8.68 10.38 -46.72
CA SER A 229 9.82 10.00 -47.56
C SER A 229 10.46 8.66 -47.12
N PRO A 230 10.96 7.85 -48.07
CA PRO A 230 11.73 6.61 -47.80
C PRO A 230 13.24 6.84 -47.60
N ASP A 231 13.70 8.10 -47.57
CA ASP A 231 15.13 8.46 -47.63
C ASP A 231 15.82 8.26 -46.28
N ILE A 232 16.86 7.42 -46.28
CA ILE A 232 17.71 7.11 -45.12
C ILE A 232 19.13 7.60 -45.41
N PHE A 233 19.80 8.18 -44.42
CA PHE A 233 21.25 8.41 -44.46
C PHE A 233 21.94 7.62 -43.36
N ILE A 234 23.25 7.37 -43.55
CA ILE A 234 24.08 6.58 -42.66
C ILE A 234 25.13 7.50 -42.03
N GLU A 235 25.33 7.39 -40.72
CA GLU A 235 26.40 8.08 -39.99
C GLU A 235 27.22 7.11 -39.15
N LYS A 236 28.44 7.52 -38.81
CA LYS A 236 29.24 6.84 -37.79
C LYS A 236 28.52 6.87 -36.44
N PHE A 237 28.43 5.72 -35.77
CA PHE A 237 27.88 5.66 -34.42
C PHE A 237 29.00 5.84 -33.38
N ILE A 238 28.90 6.87 -32.55
CA ILE A 238 29.75 7.08 -31.38
C ILE A 238 29.08 6.38 -30.19
N GLU A 239 29.76 5.42 -29.57
CA GLU A 239 29.17 4.64 -28.47
C GLU A 239 29.08 5.45 -27.17
N ASN A 240 30.16 6.14 -26.78
CA ASN A 240 30.25 6.93 -25.55
C ASN A 240 29.91 8.42 -25.80
N ALA A 241 28.86 8.66 -26.57
CA ALA A 241 28.44 10.00 -26.94
C ALA A 241 27.68 10.70 -25.82
N ARG A 242 28.10 11.91 -25.45
CA ARG A 242 27.28 12.91 -24.75
C ARG A 242 26.56 13.77 -25.77
N HIS A 243 25.36 14.23 -25.43
CA HIS A 243 24.59 15.17 -26.25
C HIS A 243 24.67 16.54 -25.59
N ILE A 244 25.45 17.44 -26.19
CA ILE A 244 25.66 18.80 -25.70
C ILE A 244 25.12 19.78 -26.74
N GLU A 245 24.39 20.80 -26.30
CA GLU A 245 23.76 21.77 -27.18
C GLU A 245 24.00 23.21 -26.72
N VAL A 246 24.06 24.16 -27.66
CA VAL A 246 24.40 25.57 -27.37
C VAL A 246 23.22 26.49 -27.71
N GLN A 247 22.75 27.23 -26.71
CA GLN A 247 21.72 28.25 -26.90
C GLN A 247 22.28 29.45 -27.65
N ILE A 248 21.62 29.90 -28.72
CA ILE A 248 21.93 31.16 -29.42
C ILE A 248 20.73 32.12 -29.43
N LEU A 249 21.03 33.41 -29.51
CA LEU A 249 20.10 34.52 -29.74
C LEU A 249 20.73 35.47 -30.75
N GLY A 250 20.02 35.79 -31.84
CA GLY A 250 20.44 36.79 -32.83
C GLY A 250 19.34 37.82 -33.12
N ASP A 251 19.71 39.04 -33.51
CA ASP A 251 18.76 40.10 -33.82
C ASP A 251 18.69 40.49 -35.31
N LYS A 252 17.82 41.45 -35.63
CA LYS A 252 17.65 42.00 -36.98
C LYS A 252 18.77 42.98 -37.41
N HIS A 253 19.73 43.26 -36.53
CA HIS A 253 20.82 44.22 -36.73
C HIS A 253 22.17 43.53 -36.96
N GLY A 254 22.22 42.19 -36.84
CA GLY A 254 23.40 41.37 -37.09
C GLY A 254 24.17 40.96 -35.82
N ASN A 255 23.69 41.35 -34.63
CA ASN A 255 24.29 40.88 -33.38
C ASN A 255 23.88 39.42 -33.13
N LEU A 256 24.79 38.62 -32.59
CA LEU A 256 24.56 37.23 -32.22
C LEU A 256 25.30 36.93 -30.91
N VAL A 257 24.64 36.30 -29.96
CA VAL A 257 25.25 35.83 -28.70
C VAL A 257 24.90 34.37 -28.44
N ASN A 258 25.74 33.68 -27.66
CA ASN A 258 25.37 32.41 -27.05
C ASN A 258 25.02 32.60 -25.56
N LEU A 259 24.13 31.75 -25.04
CA LEU A 259 23.81 31.66 -23.61
C LEU A 259 24.34 30.34 -23.02
N ARG A 260 25.56 29.96 -23.42
CA ARG A 260 26.26 28.73 -23.00
C ARG A 260 25.57 27.43 -23.41
N GLU A 261 26.12 26.32 -22.92
CA GLU A 261 25.72 24.97 -23.26
C GLU A 261 24.76 24.31 -22.25
N ARG A 262 24.00 23.33 -22.74
CA ARG A 262 23.21 22.38 -21.93
C ARG A 262 23.67 20.95 -22.23
N ASP A 263 23.71 20.12 -21.19
CA ASP A 263 23.89 18.68 -21.31
C ASP A 263 22.51 18.01 -21.31
N CYS A 264 22.18 17.34 -22.41
CA CYS A 264 20.93 16.59 -22.59
C CYS A 264 21.20 15.10 -22.87
N SER A 265 22.30 14.57 -22.32
CA SER A 265 22.74 13.18 -22.50
C SER A 265 21.84 12.17 -21.78
N VAL A 266 21.02 12.59 -20.81
CA VAL A 266 20.10 11.67 -20.12
C VAL A 266 18.87 11.40 -20.99
N GLN A 267 19.01 10.40 -21.86
CA GLN A 267 18.03 10.03 -22.89
C GLN A 267 17.56 8.59 -22.72
N ARG A 268 16.31 8.30 -23.12
CA ARG A 268 15.77 6.95 -23.31
C ARG A 268 15.34 6.82 -24.77
N ARG A 269 15.87 5.85 -25.52
CA ARG A 269 15.54 5.67 -26.95
C ARG A 269 15.64 6.98 -27.76
N HIS A 270 16.73 7.72 -27.57
CA HIS A 270 17.02 9.03 -28.21
C HIS A 270 16.03 10.17 -27.87
N GLN A 271 15.22 10.03 -26.81
CA GLN A 271 14.38 11.11 -26.29
C GLN A 271 14.97 11.65 -24.97
N LYS A 272 15.21 12.97 -24.92
CA LYS A 272 15.72 13.70 -23.74
C LYS A 272 14.75 13.59 -22.56
N VAL A 273 15.25 13.31 -21.35
CA VAL A 273 14.46 13.08 -20.12
C VAL A 273 14.83 14.04 -18.98
N ILE A 274 16.14 14.30 -18.81
CA ILE A 274 16.69 15.26 -17.86
C ILE A 274 17.74 16.10 -18.59
N GLU A 275 17.68 17.41 -18.38
CA GLU A 275 18.56 18.38 -19.04
C GLU A 275 19.27 19.23 -17.97
N ILE A 276 20.55 19.56 -18.16
CA ILE A 276 21.41 20.22 -17.17
C ILE A 276 22.10 21.43 -17.81
N ALA A 277 22.23 22.54 -17.08
CA ALA A 277 23.06 23.68 -17.48
C ALA A 277 23.92 24.18 -16.30
N PRO A 278 25.18 24.60 -16.52
CA PRO A 278 26.05 24.22 -17.65
C PRO A 278 26.35 22.70 -17.64
N ALA A 279 27.05 22.20 -18.66
CA ALA A 279 27.41 20.79 -18.75
C ALA A 279 28.43 20.38 -17.67
N PRO A 280 28.11 19.42 -16.77
CA PRO A 280 29.02 19.00 -15.71
C PRO A 280 30.23 18.24 -16.29
N ASN A 281 31.43 18.51 -15.76
CA ASN A 281 32.70 17.88 -16.18
C ASN A 281 33.02 17.94 -17.69
N LEU A 282 32.42 18.85 -18.45
CA LEU A 282 32.81 19.09 -19.84
C LEU A 282 34.15 19.87 -19.87
N ASP A 283 35.14 19.35 -20.58
CA ASP A 283 36.45 19.98 -20.77
C ASP A 283 36.31 21.41 -21.32
N GLU A 284 37.15 22.33 -20.85
CA GLU A 284 37.03 23.75 -21.17
C GLU A 284 37.30 24.04 -22.66
N LYS A 285 38.21 23.30 -23.32
CA LYS A 285 38.48 23.48 -24.76
C LYS A 285 37.35 22.91 -25.60
N VAL A 286 36.74 21.80 -25.17
CA VAL A 286 35.56 21.23 -25.83
C VAL A 286 34.38 22.19 -25.69
N ARG A 287 34.15 22.75 -24.50
CA ARG A 287 33.15 23.82 -24.29
C ARG A 287 33.41 25.01 -25.20
N ASP A 288 34.60 25.60 -25.17
CA ASP A 288 34.91 26.79 -25.97
C ASP A 288 34.76 26.52 -27.47
N GLY A 289 35.20 25.35 -27.95
CA GLY A 289 35.02 24.91 -29.33
C GLY A 289 33.55 24.73 -29.74
N LEU A 290 32.70 24.18 -28.86
CA LEU A 290 31.26 24.07 -29.08
C LEU A 290 30.60 25.46 -29.17
N LEU A 291 30.95 26.38 -28.26
CA LEU A 291 30.43 27.76 -28.27
C LEU A 291 30.89 28.52 -29.51
N GLU A 292 32.17 28.43 -29.89
CA GLU A 292 32.69 29.05 -31.12
C GLU A 292 32.02 28.47 -32.38
N SER A 293 31.83 27.15 -32.44
CA SER A 293 31.20 26.46 -33.56
C SER A 293 29.72 26.84 -33.73
N ALA A 294 28.96 26.92 -32.64
CA ALA A 294 27.58 27.42 -32.68
C ALA A 294 27.52 28.87 -33.18
N MET A 295 28.46 29.72 -32.76
CA MET A 295 28.56 31.10 -33.22
C MET A 295 29.00 31.22 -34.69
N LYS A 296 29.86 30.32 -35.20
CA LYS A 296 30.22 30.24 -36.63
C LYS A 296 29.01 29.87 -37.50
N ILE A 297 28.28 28.82 -37.12
CA ILE A 297 27.06 28.38 -37.82
C ILE A 297 26.00 29.49 -37.80
N GLY A 298 25.75 30.10 -36.63
CA GLY A 298 24.78 31.19 -36.50
C GLY A 298 25.13 32.41 -37.34
N ARG A 299 26.40 32.84 -37.37
CA ARG A 299 26.86 33.95 -38.22
C ARG A 299 26.73 33.62 -39.71
N LEU A 300 27.10 32.41 -40.14
CA LEU A 300 27.00 32.00 -41.55
C LEU A 300 25.54 31.83 -42.02
N ALA A 301 24.61 31.56 -41.11
CA ALA A 301 23.17 31.56 -41.35
C ALA A 301 22.53 32.97 -41.32
N ASN A 302 23.25 34.02 -40.88
CA ASN A 302 22.68 35.30 -40.44
C ASN A 302 21.52 35.10 -39.45
N TYR A 303 21.72 34.22 -38.47
CA TYR A 303 20.65 33.68 -37.62
C TYR A 303 19.93 34.76 -36.79
N GLN A 304 18.59 34.68 -36.75
CA GLN A 304 17.74 35.62 -36.02
C GLN A 304 16.82 34.89 -35.02
N ASN A 305 16.42 35.61 -33.97
CA ASN A 305 15.62 35.11 -32.85
C ASN A 305 16.38 34.04 -32.02
N ALA A 306 15.66 33.22 -31.23
CA ALA A 306 16.27 32.13 -30.47
C ALA A 306 16.46 30.86 -31.32
N GLY A 307 17.54 30.14 -31.07
CA GLY A 307 17.83 28.83 -31.65
C GLY A 307 18.73 27.99 -30.76
N THR A 308 18.95 26.74 -31.11
CA THR A 308 19.95 25.90 -30.43
C THR A 308 20.67 25.01 -31.42
N VAL A 309 21.99 24.92 -31.29
CA VAL A 309 22.89 24.09 -32.11
C VAL A 309 23.23 22.83 -31.31
N GLU A 310 22.85 21.64 -31.80
CA GLU A 310 23.05 20.37 -31.12
C GLU A 310 24.31 19.64 -31.62
N PHE A 311 25.07 19.03 -30.70
CA PHE A 311 26.32 18.33 -30.95
C PHE A 311 26.38 16.97 -30.21
N LEU A 312 27.06 15.98 -30.79
CA LEU A 312 27.58 14.85 -30.04
C LEU A 312 29.02 15.14 -29.62
N VAL A 313 29.37 14.84 -28.37
CA VAL A 313 30.73 14.86 -27.84
C VAL A 313 31.15 13.42 -27.56
N ASP A 314 32.27 13.00 -28.14
CA ASP A 314 32.95 11.74 -27.84
C ASP A 314 33.82 11.94 -26.58
N ASP A 315 33.36 11.42 -25.45
CA ASP A 315 34.02 11.62 -24.13
C ASP A 315 35.35 10.82 -24.03
N ASP A 316 35.54 9.76 -24.83
CA ASP A 316 36.80 9.00 -24.91
C ASP A 316 37.89 9.78 -25.66
N ARG A 317 37.50 10.60 -26.65
CA ARG A 317 38.43 11.34 -27.52
C ARG A 317 38.54 12.83 -27.21
N ASN A 318 37.56 13.40 -26.53
CA ASN A 318 37.34 14.85 -26.42
C ASN A 318 37.16 15.52 -27.80
N GLU A 319 36.56 14.80 -28.75
CA GLU A 319 36.13 15.30 -30.07
C GLU A 319 34.63 15.65 -30.02
N TYR A 320 34.17 16.62 -30.82
CA TYR A 320 32.76 16.98 -30.91
C TYR A 320 32.32 17.14 -32.38
N TYR A 321 31.04 16.87 -32.65
CA TYR A 321 30.48 16.83 -33.99
C TYR A 321 29.08 17.42 -34.02
N PHE A 322 28.81 18.31 -34.98
CA PHE A 322 27.48 18.90 -35.21
C PHE A 322 26.46 17.85 -35.66
N ILE A 323 25.23 17.94 -35.13
CA ILE A 323 24.07 17.11 -35.49
C ILE A 323 23.05 17.91 -36.31
N GLU A 324 22.46 18.94 -35.68
CA GLU A 324 21.32 19.71 -36.20
C GLU A 324 21.26 21.10 -35.55
N VAL A 325 20.53 22.02 -36.18
CA VAL A 325 20.07 23.25 -35.51
C VAL A 325 18.57 23.10 -35.27
N ASN A 326 18.12 23.38 -34.05
CA ASN A 326 16.71 23.55 -33.72
C ASN A 326 16.39 25.06 -33.89
N PRO A 327 15.70 25.49 -34.97
CA PRO A 327 15.54 26.91 -35.29
C PRO A 327 14.40 27.58 -34.50
N ARG A 328 14.40 27.38 -33.18
CA ARG A 328 13.33 27.80 -32.24
C ARG A 328 13.78 27.71 -30.78
N VAL A 329 12.87 28.03 -29.87
CA VAL A 329 12.98 27.66 -28.44
C VAL A 329 12.86 26.15 -28.24
N GLN A 330 13.40 25.64 -27.14
CA GLN A 330 13.34 24.22 -26.74
C GLN A 330 12.61 24.07 -25.40
N VAL A 331 12.26 22.83 -25.01
CA VAL A 331 11.57 22.53 -23.74
C VAL A 331 12.46 22.88 -22.54
N GLU A 332 13.76 22.72 -22.74
CA GLU A 332 14.89 22.82 -21.83
C GLU A 332 15.53 24.22 -21.75
N HIS A 333 14.95 25.23 -22.41
CA HIS A 333 15.40 26.63 -22.26
C HIS A 333 15.46 27.09 -20.78
N THR A 334 14.60 26.53 -19.92
CA THR A 334 14.46 26.90 -18.52
C THR A 334 15.74 26.75 -17.71
N VAL A 335 16.60 25.75 -17.99
CA VAL A 335 17.87 25.60 -17.25
C VAL A 335 18.90 26.67 -17.64
N THR A 336 18.87 27.14 -18.89
CA THR A 336 19.71 28.27 -19.34
C THR A 336 19.25 29.58 -18.70
N GLU A 337 17.94 29.83 -18.61
CA GLU A 337 17.40 31.02 -17.94
C GLU A 337 17.80 31.05 -16.45
N GLU A 338 17.67 29.92 -15.75
CA GLU A 338 18.00 29.83 -14.32
C GLU A 338 19.50 30.05 -14.01
N VAL A 339 20.43 29.62 -14.88
CA VAL A 339 21.87 29.86 -14.64
C VAL A 339 22.40 31.18 -15.19
N THR A 340 21.85 31.72 -16.28
CA THR A 340 22.33 32.97 -16.91
C THR A 340 21.59 34.22 -16.45
N GLY A 341 20.34 34.08 -15.99
CA GLY A 341 19.48 35.19 -15.56
C GLY A 341 18.77 35.96 -16.68
N TYR A 342 18.93 35.57 -17.94
CA TYR A 342 18.22 36.18 -19.08
C TYR A 342 16.95 35.41 -19.41
N ASP A 343 15.84 36.13 -19.62
CA ASP A 343 14.60 35.55 -20.14
C ASP A 343 14.71 35.41 -21.66
N ILE A 344 14.71 34.16 -22.15
CA ILE A 344 14.85 33.83 -23.57
C ILE A 344 13.59 34.24 -24.33
N VAL A 345 12.41 33.94 -23.80
CA VAL A 345 11.12 34.23 -24.45
C VAL A 345 10.86 35.74 -24.55
N LYS A 346 11.28 36.53 -23.55
CA LYS A 346 11.25 37.99 -23.58
C LYS A 346 12.14 38.50 -24.70
N SER A 347 13.36 37.98 -24.78
CA SER A 347 14.31 38.30 -25.85
C SER A 347 13.72 37.97 -27.22
N GLN A 348 13.09 36.81 -27.40
CA GLN A 348 12.44 36.42 -28.66
C GLN A 348 11.38 37.43 -29.12
N ILE A 349 10.52 37.91 -28.22
CA ILE A 349 9.45 38.86 -28.55
C ILE A 349 10.04 40.23 -28.89
N LEU A 350 10.98 40.73 -28.09
CA LEU A 350 11.60 42.05 -28.31
C LEU A 350 12.46 42.09 -29.59
N ILE A 351 13.16 41.00 -29.92
CA ILE A 351 13.85 40.82 -31.22
C ILE A 351 12.84 40.84 -32.37
N ALA A 352 11.65 40.25 -32.19
CA ALA A 352 10.59 40.28 -33.20
C ALA A 352 10.00 41.69 -33.41
N GLU A 353 9.85 42.50 -32.35
CA GLU A 353 9.53 43.94 -32.45
C GLU A 353 10.66 44.75 -33.14
N GLY A 354 11.87 44.20 -33.20
CA GLY A 354 13.04 44.79 -33.87
C GLY A 354 14.02 45.50 -32.95
N LYS A 355 13.96 45.27 -31.63
CA LYS A 355 15.02 45.74 -30.72
C LYS A 355 16.34 45.00 -30.98
N PRO A 356 17.50 45.68 -30.90
CA PRO A 356 18.79 45.01 -30.90
C PRO A 356 19.06 44.31 -29.56
N LEU A 357 19.98 43.34 -29.55
CA LEU A 357 20.31 42.59 -28.33
C LEU A 357 20.89 43.47 -27.21
N ASP A 358 21.54 44.59 -27.55
CA ASP A 358 22.12 45.56 -26.59
C ASP A 358 21.08 46.53 -25.99
N ASP A 359 19.82 46.50 -26.45
CA ASP A 359 18.72 47.28 -25.88
C ASP A 359 18.61 47.02 -24.35
N PRO A 360 18.40 48.05 -23.50
CA PRO A 360 18.34 47.90 -22.05
C PRO A 360 17.28 46.89 -21.53
N ASP A 361 16.24 46.58 -22.31
CA ASP A 361 15.25 45.55 -21.94
C ASP A 361 15.75 44.11 -22.20
N ILE A 362 16.82 43.91 -22.98
CA ILE A 362 17.45 42.62 -23.28
C ILE A 362 18.82 42.51 -22.57
N GLY A 363 19.70 43.51 -22.75
CA GLY A 363 20.98 43.64 -22.06
C GLY A 363 22.10 42.71 -22.54
N LEU A 364 22.05 42.22 -23.78
CA LEU A 364 22.96 41.24 -24.38
C LEU A 364 23.79 41.84 -25.54
N ALA A 365 24.64 42.83 -25.25
CA ALA A 365 25.55 43.40 -26.26
C ALA A 365 26.47 42.33 -26.92
N ASP A 366 26.77 42.48 -28.20
CA ASP A 366 27.69 41.56 -28.93
C ASP A 366 29.09 41.54 -28.27
N GLY A 367 29.74 40.37 -28.34
CA GLY A 367 31.03 40.11 -27.69
C GLY A 367 31.01 40.07 -26.15
N LYS A 368 29.87 40.30 -25.50
CA LYS A 368 29.72 40.20 -24.04
C LYS A 368 29.71 38.74 -23.60
N ASP A 369 30.71 38.32 -22.81
CA ASP A 369 30.72 36.99 -22.22
C ASP A 369 29.60 36.83 -21.16
N VAL A 370 28.82 35.75 -21.26
CA VAL A 370 27.66 35.48 -20.39
C VAL A 370 28.03 34.44 -19.34
N PRO A 371 28.20 34.82 -18.05
CA PRO A 371 28.56 33.85 -17.01
C PRO A 371 27.37 32.98 -16.60
N THR A 372 27.63 31.74 -16.21
CA THR A 372 26.66 30.89 -15.50
C THR A 372 26.82 31.04 -13.99
N THR A 373 25.70 30.97 -13.27
CA THR A 373 25.67 31.01 -11.80
C THR A 373 25.22 29.68 -11.23
N GLY A 374 26.18 28.81 -10.89
CA GLY A 374 25.89 27.47 -10.37
C GLY A 374 25.36 26.53 -11.46
N PHE A 375 24.42 25.65 -11.08
CA PHE A 375 23.86 24.62 -11.95
C PHE A 375 22.33 24.55 -11.81
N ALA A 376 21.63 24.45 -12.94
CA ALA A 376 20.22 24.10 -13.01
C ALA A 376 20.05 22.73 -13.68
N LEU A 377 19.01 21.98 -13.28
CA LEU A 377 18.57 20.79 -14.02
C LEU A 377 17.04 20.71 -14.09
N GLN A 378 16.51 20.27 -15.23
CA GLN A 378 15.10 20.10 -15.49
C GLN A 378 14.71 18.61 -15.49
N CYS A 379 13.54 18.30 -14.93
CA CYS A 379 12.90 17.00 -15.06
C CYS A 379 11.46 17.19 -15.54
N ARG A 380 11.06 16.42 -16.55
CA ARG A 380 9.69 16.39 -17.06
C ARG A 380 8.86 15.36 -16.32
N VAL A 381 7.86 15.80 -15.54
CA VAL A 381 6.93 14.89 -14.88
C VAL A 381 5.80 14.56 -15.85
N THR A 382 5.68 13.30 -16.22
CA THR A 382 4.70 12.77 -17.19
C THR A 382 3.76 11.75 -16.53
N THR A 383 2.68 11.35 -17.20
CA THR A 383 1.81 10.23 -16.78
C THR A 383 2.33 8.85 -17.14
N GLU A 384 3.50 8.74 -17.78
CA GLU A 384 4.10 7.45 -18.16
C GLU A 384 4.34 6.58 -16.93
N ASP A 385 3.84 5.34 -16.93
CA ASP A 385 4.12 4.37 -15.86
C ASP A 385 5.42 3.60 -16.17
N PRO A 386 6.52 3.83 -15.43
CA PRO A 386 7.79 3.16 -15.71
C PRO A 386 7.71 1.64 -15.46
N ALA A 387 6.78 1.18 -14.63
CA ALA A 387 6.54 -0.25 -14.39
C ALA A 387 5.75 -0.92 -15.54
N ASN A 388 5.15 -0.12 -16.44
CA ASN A 388 4.44 -0.60 -17.64
C ASN A 388 5.09 -0.03 -18.92
N ASN A 389 6.41 -0.21 -19.05
CA ASN A 389 7.21 0.17 -20.23
C ASN A 389 7.10 1.67 -20.64
N PHE A 390 6.77 2.55 -19.69
CA PHE A 390 6.48 3.97 -19.91
C PHE A 390 5.24 4.22 -20.79
N MET A 391 4.26 3.32 -20.75
CA MET A 391 2.95 3.60 -21.32
C MET A 391 2.31 4.78 -20.56
N PRO A 392 1.90 5.87 -21.24
CA PRO A 392 1.17 6.96 -20.61
C PRO A 392 -0.13 6.49 -19.98
N ASP A 393 -0.36 6.89 -18.74
CA ASP A 393 -1.64 6.71 -18.06
C ASP A 393 -2.59 7.90 -18.33
N TYR A 394 -3.90 7.65 -18.21
CA TYR A 394 -4.96 8.54 -18.67
C TYR A 394 -6.12 8.63 -17.69
N GLY A 395 -6.97 9.65 -17.85
CA GLY A 395 -8.15 9.86 -17.01
C GLY A 395 -8.00 11.04 -16.05
N ARG A 396 -8.75 11.02 -14.93
CA ARG A 396 -8.89 12.19 -14.06
C ARG A 396 -7.79 12.25 -12.99
N VAL A 397 -7.04 13.35 -12.96
CA VAL A 397 -6.14 13.69 -11.86
C VAL A 397 -6.98 14.06 -10.63
N SER A 398 -7.27 13.11 -9.75
CA SER A 398 -8.12 13.37 -8.57
C SER A 398 -7.46 14.37 -7.62
N HIS A 399 -6.13 14.30 -7.47
CA HIS A 399 -5.36 15.24 -6.66
C HIS A 399 -4.03 15.59 -7.31
N TYR A 400 -3.75 16.89 -7.38
CA TYR A 400 -2.46 17.44 -7.76
C TYR A 400 -1.97 18.43 -6.69
N ARG A 401 -0.84 18.11 -6.06
CA ARG A 401 -0.08 19.04 -5.21
C ARG A 401 1.34 19.12 -5.74
N SER A 402 1.70 20.29 -6.26
CA SER A 402 3.05 20.67 -6.63
C SER A 402 3.93 20.93 -5.42
N ALA A 403 5.23 20.68 -5.57
CA ALA A 403 6.25 21.00 -4.58
C ALA A 403 7.09 22.21 -5.03
N ALA A 404 7.39 23.13 -4.11
CA ALA A 404 8.04 24.41 -4.39
C ALA A 404 9.14 24.73 -3.36
N GLY A 405 9.82 25.87 -3.49
CA GLY A 405 10.84 26.33 -2.54
C GLY A 405 11.96 27.13 -3.21
N MET A 406 12.99 27.50 -2.44
CA MET A 406 14.11 28.30 -2.91
C MET A 406 14.89 27.60 -4.03
N GLY A 407 14.89 28.17 -5.23
CA GLY A 407 15.52 27.58 -6.42
C GLY A 407 14.79 26.34 -6.95
N ILE A 408 13.44 26.36 -6.90
CA ILE A 408 12.57 25.46 -7.66
C ILE A 408 11.64 26.32 -8.53
N ARG A 409 11.68 26.06 -9.84
CA ARG A 409 10.78 26.62 -10.85
C ARG A 409 9.82 25.53 -11.33
N LEU A 410 8.59 25.95 -11.65
CA LEU A 410 7.50 25.07 -12.10
C LEU A 410 6.79 25.65 -13.33
N ASP A 411 6.92 24.95 -14.44
CA ASP A 411 6.21 25.24 -15.69
C ASP A 411 5.18 24.12 -15.92
N ALA A 412 3.97 24.35 -15.39
CA ALA A 412 2.88 23.38 -15.41
C ALA A 412 2.11 23.42 -16.74
N GLY A 413 1.84 22.24 -17.31
CA GLY A 413 1.07 22.09 -18.54
C GLY A 413 -0.39 21.75 -18.27
N SER A 414 -0.71 20.45 -18.32
CA SER A 414 -2.08 19.94 -18.17
C SER A 414 -2.55 19.81 -16.70
N ALA A 415 -1.64 19.84 -15.72
CA ALA A 415 -1.90 19.29 -14.40
C ALA A 415 -2.53 20.27 -13.39
N PHE A 416 -3.75 19.94 -12.95
CA PHE A 416 -4.43 20.50 -11.77
C PHE A 416 -5.41 19.48 -11.18
N SER A 417 -5.84 19.67 -9.93
CA SER A 417 -6.83 18.77 -9.30
C SER A 417 -8.17 18.85 -10.04
N GLY A 418 -8.66 17.72 -10.53
CA GLY A 418 -9.84 17.60 -11.37
C GLY A 418 -9.58 17.58 -12.88
N ALA A 419 -8.34 17.86 -13.33
CA ALA A 419 -7.94 17.78 -14.74
C ALA A 419 -8.16 16.38 -15.34
N VAL A 420 -8.34 16.30 -16.66
CA VAL A 420 -8.46 15.03 -17.39
C VAL A 420 -7.31 14.95 -18.40
N VAL A 421 -6.49 13.91 -18.29
CA VAL A 421 -5.40 13.61 -19.23
C VAL A 421 -5.97 12.73 -20.34
N HIS A 422 -5.90 13.22 -21.58
CA HIS A 422 -6.46 12.57 -22.77
C HIS A 422 -5.36 11.92 -23.64
N PRO A 423 -5.65 10.82 -24.35
CA PRO A 423 -4.70 10.07 -25.18
C PRO A 423 -4.34 10.73 -26.53
N TYR A 424 -4.69 12.00 -26.72
CA TYR A 424 -4.52 12.70 -27.99
C TYR A 424 -3.17 13.42 -28.13
N TYR A 425 -2.52 13.72 -27.01
CA TYR A 425 -1.39 14.65 -26.88
C TYR A 425 -0.22 14.04 -26.09
N ASP A 426 0.79 14.87 -25.80
CA ASP A 426 1.91 14.54 -24.92
C ASP A 426 1.45 14.28 -23.47
N SER A 427 2.19 13.40 -22.78
CA SER A 427 1.92 12.94 -21.42
C SER A 427 2.34 13.92 -20.32
N LEU A 428 2.73 15.16 -20.66
CA LEU A 428 3.33 16.12 -19.75
C LEU A 428 2.33 16.71 -18.75
N LEU A 429 2.66 16.57 -17.46
CA LEU A 429 1.95 17.19 -16.35
C LEU A 429 2.59 18.54 -16.00
N VAL A 430 3.91 18.55 -15.74
CA VAL A 430 4.68 19.71 -15.29
C VAL A 430 6.18 19.53 -15.55
N LYS A 431 6.86 20.59 -15.97
CA LYS A 431 8.33 20.68 -15.91
C LYS A 431 8.73 21.21 -14.55
N VAL A 432 9.68 20.53 -13.91
CA VAL A 432 10.30 20.95 -12.65
C VAL A 432 11.73 21.31 -12.96
N THR A 433 12.18 22.51 -12.61
CA THR A 433 13.58 22.93 -12.76
C THR A 433 14.15 23.31 -11.40
N ALA A 434 15.34 22.79 -11.07
CA ALA A 434 15.97 22.97 -9.77
C ALA A 434 17.36 23.61 -9.92
N HIS A 435 17.56 24.76 -9.28
CA HIS A 435 18.79 25.55 -9.34
C HIS A 435 19.54 25.58 -8.00
N SER A 436 20.87 25.49 -8.03
CA SER A 436 21.72 25.70 -6.85
C SER A 436 23.18 26.00 -7.24
N ARG A 437 23.99 26.42 -6.26
CA ARG A 437 25.41 26.78 -6.47
C ARG A 437 26.34 25.60 -6.79
N ARG A 438 25.91 24.36 -6.51
CA ARG A 438 26.64 23.12 -6.81
C ARG A 438 25.68 22.13 -7.46
N PHE A 439 26.13 21.41 -8.48
CA PHE A 439 25.33 20.40 -9.18
C PHE A 439 24.66 19.42 -8.20
N SER A 440 25.41 18.86 -7.24
CA SER A 440 24.89 17.95 -6.22
C SER A 440 23.78 18.54 -5.34
N ASP A 441 23.79 19.86 -5.08
CA ASP A 441 22.69 20.51 -4.36
C ASP A 441 21.44 20.67 -5.24
N SER A 442 21.61 20.93 -6.54
CA SER A 442 20.50 20.98 -7.51
C SER A 442 19.83 19.62 -7.64
N ILE A 443 20.61 18.52 -7.66
CA ILE A 443 20.09 17.14 -7.59
C ILE A 443 19.31 16.92 -6.28
N ASN A 444 19.89 17.30 -5.13
CA ASN A 444 19.22 17.12 -3.84
C ASN A 444 17.91 17.93 -3.75
N LYS A 445 17.88 19.16 -4.29
CA LYS A 445 16.66 19.98 -4.43
C LYS A 445 15.62 19.32 -5.32
N MET A 446 16.01 18.79 -6.48
CA MET A 446 15.11 18.08 -7.39
C MET A 446 14.52 16.84 -6.70
N SER A 447 15.37 16.00 -6.12
CA SER A 447 14.95 14.78 -5.42
C SER A 447 13.95 15.05 -4.29
N ARG A 448 14.17 16.06 -3.42
CA ARG A 448 13.16 16.34 -2.38
C ARG A 448 11.88 16.93 -2.96
N THR A 449 11.96 17.73 -4.02
CA THR A 449 10.78 18.28 -4.71
C THR A 449 9.92 17.17 -5.31
N LEU A 450 10.54 16.22 -6.02
CA LEU A 450 9.85 15.04 -6.57
C LEU A 450 9.31 14.09 -5.47
N GLN A 451 9.97 14.00 -4.32
CA GLN A 451 9.46 13.26 -3.15
C GLN A 451 8.30 13.97 -2.43
N GLU A 452 8.15 15.28 -2.56
CA GLU A 452 7.04 16.06 -2.00
C GLU A 452 5.79 16.06 -2.90
N PHE A 453 5.95 15.98 -4.22
CA PHE A 453 4.84 15.96 -5.19
C PHE A 453 3.77 14.91 -4.85
N ARG A 454 2.49 15.29 -4.89
CA ARG A 454 1.37 14.35 -4.73
C ARG A 454 0.46 14.41 -5.95
N ILE A 455 0.61 13.40 -6.81
CA ILE A 455 -0.22 13.16 -7.99
C ILE A 455 -1.02 11.88 -7.71
N ARG A 456 -2.34 11.92 -7.92
CA ARG A 456 -3.28 10.80 -7.75
C ARG A 456 -4.33 10.82 -8.84
N GLY A 457 -4.95 9.67 -9.10
CA GLY A 457 -5.89 9.45 -10.20
C GLY A 457 -5.22 9.00 -11.50
N VAL A 458 -3.94 9.36 -11.70
CA VAL A 458 -3.05 8.81 -12.74
C VAL A 458 -1.69 8.42 -12.15
N LYS A 459 -0.96 7.55 -12.86
CA LYS A 459 0.46 7.22 -12.65
C LYS A 459 1.37 8.41 -12.98
N SER A 460 2.66 8.25 -12.69
CA SER A 460 3.68 9.25 -13.06
C SER A 460 5.09 8.68 -13.11
N ASN A 461 5.95 9.21 -13.96
CA ASN A 461 7.35 8.80 -14.10
C ASN A 461 8.28 9.15 -12.90
N ILE A 462 7.76 9.83 -11.87
CA ILE A 462 8.51 10.26 -10.66
C ILE A 462 9.41 9.18 -10.03
N PRO A 463 9.00 7.89 -9.87
CA PRO A 463 9.87 6.86 -9.28
C PRO A 463 11.14 6.60 -10.10
N PHE A 464 11.05 6.75 -11.42
CA PHE A 464 12.18 6.59 -12.34
C PHE A 464 13.10 7.83 -12.34
N LEU A 465 12.52 9.04 -12.32
CA LEU A 465 13.31 10.26 -12.14
C LEU A 465 14.12 10.23 -10.83
N LEU A 466 13.50 9.77 -9.73
CA LEU A 466 14.18 9.60 -8.45
C LEU A 466 15.30 8.54 -8.48
N LYS A 467 15.13 7.45 -9.25
CA LYS A 467 16.19 6.47 -9.49
C LYS A 467 17.38 7.10 -10.21
N VAL A 468 17.15 7.82 -11.32
CA VAL A 468 18.21 8.51 -12.06
C VAL A 468 18.95 9.53 -11.18
N LEU A 469 18.24 10.40 -10.47
CA LEU A 469 18.83 11.42 -9.57
C LEU A 469 19.61 10.81 -8.38
N SER A 470 19.37 9.54 -8.05
CA SER A 470 20.11 8.79 -7.02
C SER A 470 21.34 8.05 -7.55
N HIS A 471 21.44 7.83 -8.87
CA HIS A 471 22.44 6.94 -9.47
C HIS A 471 23.84 7.58 -9.48
N PRO A 472 24.92 6.85 -9.12
CA PRO A 472 26.28 7.39 -9.09
C PRO A 472 26.70 8.08 -10.39
N THR A 473 26.49 7.45 -11.56
CA THR A 473 26.90 8.01 -12.87
C THR A 473 26.29 9.39 -13.14
N PHE A 474 25.03 9.58 -12.73
CA PHE A 474 24.35 10.86 -12.85
C PHE A 474 24.84 11.89 -11.83
N ARG A 475 25.03 11.47 -10.57
CA ARG A 475 25.52 12.35 -9.48
C ARG A 475 26.95 12.82 -9.70
N ASP A 476 27.77 11.97 -10.32
CA ASP A 476 29.13 12.26 -10.76
C ASP A 476 29.17 13.14 -12.03
N GLY A 477 28.07 13.28 -12.77
CA GLY A 477 27.99 14.05 -14.01
C GLY A 477 28.68 13.38 -15.20
N LYS A 478 28.48 12.07 -15.38
CA LYS A 478 29.13 11.22 -16.40
C LYS A 478 28.14 10.43 -17.27
N CYS A 479 26.92 10.93 -17.43
CA CYS A 479 25.91 10.25 -18.26
C CYS A 479 26.19 10.44 -19.76
N THR A 480 26.30 9.34 -20.50
CA THR A 480 26.22 9.31 -21.96
C THR A 480 24.76 9.16 -22.42
N THR A 481 24.52 9.36 -23.71
CA THR A 481 23.22 9.12 -24.40
C THR A 481 22.66 7.70 -24.25
N ARG A 482 23.48 6.74 -23.81
CA ARG A 482 23.11 5.33 -23.59
C ARG A 482 22.83 4.99 -22.12
N PHE A 483 23.09 5.91 -21.18
CA PHE A 483 23.02 5.69 -19.74
C PHE A 483 21.73 4.98 -19.24
N ILE A 484 20.54 5.38 -19.72
CA ILE A 484 19.28 4.76 -19.27
C ILE A 484 19.10 3.35 -19.84
N ASP A 485 19.60 3.11 -21.06
CA ASP A 485 19.46 1.82 -21.75
C ASP A 485 20.52 0.80 -21.27
N GLU A 486 21.60 1.24 -20.60
CA GLU A 486 22.65 0.39 -20.01
C GLU A 486 22.45 0.04 -18.51
N HIS A 487 21.58 0.78 -17.80
CA HIS A 487 21.38 0.62 -16.35
C HIS A 487 19.96 0.08 -16.01
N PRO A 488 19.69 -1.23 -16.20
CA PRO A 488 18.37 -1.82 -15.98
C PRO A 488 17.86 -1.73 -14.53
N GLU A 489 18.75 -1.53 -13.54
CA GLU A 489 18.40 -1.30 -12.15
C GLU A 489 17.60 -0.01 -11.92
N LEU A 490 17.60 0.92 -12.88
CA LEU A 490 16.75 2.11 -12.88
C LEU A 490 15.25 1.76 -12.96
N PHE A 491 14.90 0.58 -13.50
CA PHE A 491 13.52 0.12 -13.65
C PHE A 491 13.02 -0.75 -12.48
N VAL A 492 13.86 -1.00 -11.47
CA VAL A 492 13.51 -1.83 -10.30
C VAL A 492 12.95 -0.94 -9.17
N PHE A 493 11.63 -0.76 -9.15
CA PHE A 493 10.94 0.15 -8.22
C PHE A 493 10.50 -0.54 -6.90
N PRO A 494 10.65 0.14 -5.73
CA PRO A 494 10.13 -0.38 -4.47
C PRO A 494 8.59 -0.30 -4.43
N ALA A 495 7.94 -1.34 -3.90
CA ALA A 495 6.49 -1.38 -3.76
C ALA A 495 5.96 -0.26 -2.83
N ARG A 496 5.07 0.58 -3.34
CA ARG A 496 4.54 1.75 -2.62
C ARG A 496 3.55 1.31 -1.53
N ARG A 497 3.91 1.49 -0.25
CA ARG A 497 3.06 1.19 0.91
C ARG A 497 1.85 2.14 0.98
N ASP A 498 0.72 1.76 0.39
CA ASP A 498 -0.50 2.59 0.31
C ASP A 498 -1.50 2.31 1.46
N ARG A 499 -1.00 2.19 2.71
CA ARG A 499 -1.77 1.74 3.89
C ARG A 499 -3.06 2.52 4.12
N ALA A 500 -3.00 3.86 4.09
CA ALA A 500 -4.15 4.72 4.36
C ALA A 500 -5.31 4.48 3.38
N THR A 501 -5.03 4.31 2.08
CA THR A 501 -6.06 4.01 1.07
C THR A 501 -6.71 2.65 1.33
N LYS A 502 -5.95 1.65 1.78
CA LYS A 502 -6.48 0.32 2.13
C LYS A 502 -7.38 0.35 3.38
N VAL A 503 -7.02 1.14 4.41
CA VAL A 503 -7.85 1.35 5.61
C VAL A 503 -9.13 2.12 5.25
N LEU A 504 -9.04 3.17 4.42
CA LEU A 504 -10.22 3.87 3.89
C LEU A 504 -11.11 2.92 3.09
N LYS A 505 -10.54 1.98 2.31
CA LYS A 505 -11.31 0.95 1.60
C LYS A 505 -12.04 0.02 2.57
N TYR A 506 -11.43 -0.38 3.69
CA TYR A 506 -12.12 -1.19 4.71
C TYR A 506 -13.28 -0.44 5.37
N LEU A 507 -13.07 0.84 5.69
CA LEU A 507 -14.11 1.71 6.23
C LEU A 507 -15.26 1.87 5.23
N GLY A 508 -14.96 2.16 3.95
CA GLY A 508 -15.96 2.27 2.89
C GLY A 508 -16.72 0.96 2.63
N GLU A 509 -16.02 -0.18 2.63
CA GLU A 509 -16.60 -1.53 2.55
C GLU A 509 -17.60 -1.77 3.69
N THR A 510 -17.24 -1.37 4.92
CA THR A 510 -18.08 -1.54 6.11
C THR A 510 -19.26 -0.56 6.14
N ILE A 511 -19.08 0.67 5.65
CA ILE A 511 -20.14 1.69 5.53
C ILE A 511 -21.20 1.28 4.49
N VAL A 512 -20.79 0.69 3.36
CA VAL A 512 -21.70 0.32 2.26
C VAL A 512 -22.32 -1.05 2.48
N ASN A 513 -21.54 -2.07 2.85
CA ASN A 513 -21.97 -3.47 2.90
C ASN A 513 -22.18 -4.03 4.32
N GLY A 514 -21.79 -3.29 5.37
CA GLY A 514 -21.80 -3.76 6.75
C GLY A 514 -20.73 -4.81 7.06
N ASN A 515 -20.51 -5.09 8.35
CA ASN A 515 -19.68 -6.20 8.80
C ASN A 515 -20.56 -7.45 9.07
N SER A 516 -20.31 -8.54 8.36
CA SER A 516 -21.13 -9.76 8.38
C SER A 516 -21.20 -10.48 9.75
N LEU A 517 -20.39 -10.07 10.72
CA LEU A 517 -20.44 -10.58 12.09
C LEU A 517 -21.48 -9.86 12.98
N VAL A 518 -21.96 -8.68 12.59
CA VAL A 518 -22.91 -7.86 13.36
C VAL A 518 -24.19 -7.49 12.61
N VAL A 519 -24.22 -7.60 11.27
CA VAL A 519 -25.44 -7.43 10.47
C VAL A 519 -26.55 -8.37 10.99
N GLY A 520 -27.74 -7.83 11.22
CA GLY A 520 -28.89 -8.57 11.77
C GLY A 520 -28.86 -8.81 13.28
N ARG A 521 -27.89 -8.26 14.02
CA ARG A 521 -27.77 -8.40 15.49
C ARG A 521 -28.16 -7.11 16.22
N ALA A 522 -28.21 -7.19 17.55
CA ALA A 522 -28.33 -6.01 18.42
C ALA A 522 -27.11 -5.09 18.25
N VAL A 523 -27.35 -3.80 17.98
CA VAL A 523 -26.30 -2.81 17.66
C VAL A 523 -25.82 -2.10 18.93
N ALA A 524 -24.51 -1.91 19.06
CA ALA A 524 -23.92 -1.12 20.13
C ALA A 524 -24.31 0.37 20.02
N LYS A 525 -24.76 0.96 21.13
CA LYS A 525 -25.16 2.39 21.17
C LYS A 525 -24.01 3.35 21.41
N ARG A 526 -22.91 2.89 22.03
CA ARG A 526 -21.75 3.72 22.34
C ARG A 526 -20.81 3.78 21.12
N ARG A 527 -20.48 5.00 20.70
CA ARG A 527 -19.39 5.28 19.73
C ARG A 527 -18.22 6.05 20.34
N GLU A 528 -18.50 6.87 21.36
CA GLU A 528 -17.49 7.56 22.16
C GLU A 528 -16.43 6.59 22.74
N PRO A 529 -15.14 6.95 22.75
CA PRO A 529 -14.11 6.21 23.48
C PRO A 529 -14.48 5.92 24.94
N ALA A 530 -13.99 4.80 25.47
CA ALA A 530 -14.12 4.51 26.91
C ALA A 530 -13.19 5.43 27.73
N PRO A 531 -13.60 5.86 28.94
CA PRO A 531 -12.80 6.77 29.77
C PRO A 531 -11.60 6.03 30.37
N ILE A 532 -10.38 6.45 29.99
CA ILE A 532 -9.14 5.87 30.52
C ILE A 532 -8.81 6.51 31.88
N PRO A 533 -8.49 5.73 32.93
CA PRO A 533 -8.06 6.25 34.23
C PRO A 533 -6.84 7.19 34.12
N THR A 534 -6.83 8.25 34.93
CA THR A 534 -5.73 9.24 34.88
C THR A 534 -4.43 8.66 35.46
N VAL A 535 -3.42 8.54 34.60
CA VAL A 535 -2.05 8.13 34.91
C VAL A 535 -1.12 9.34 34.91
N TYR A 536 -0.14 9.36 35.81
CA TYR A 536 0.85 10.44 35.93
C TYR A 536 2.21 10.00 35.42
N ASP A 537 2.52 10.33 34.17
CA ASP A 537 3.68 9.82 33.43
C ASP A 537 5.06 10.23 34.00
N SER A 538 5.09 11.21 34.91
CA SER A 538 6.33 11.69 35.56
C SER A 538 6.99 10.71 36.54
N GLN A 539 6.43 9.51 36.74
CA GLN A 539 6.96 8.48 37.62
C GLN A 539 7.20 7.17 36.84
N PRO A 540 8.29 6.42 37.14
CA PRO A 540 8.53 5.13 36.52
C PRO A 540 7.43 4.13 36.90
N ILE A 541 7.16 3.17 36.01
CA ILE A 541 6.23 2.07 36.26
C ILE A 541 6.72 1.28 37.51
N PRO A 542 5.86 1.01 38.52
CA PRO A 542 6.26 0.27 39.71
C PRO A 542 6.67 -1.18 39.38
N LYS A 543 7.66 -1.71 40.10
CA LYS A 543 8.04 -3.13 39.96
C LYS A 543 6.87 -4.06 40.34
N GLY A 544 6.68 -5.12 39.56
CA GLY A 544 5.63 -6.12 39.77
C GLY A 544 6.17 -7.56 39.81
N THR A 545 5.32 -8.51 39.45
CA THR A 545 5.65 -9.94 39.43
C THR A 545 6.60 -10.35 38.30
N LYS A 546 6.61 -9.64 37.17
CA LYS A 546 7.59 -9.89 36.08
C LYS A 546 9.00 -9.56 36.52
N ASP A 547 9.22 -8.43 37.20
CA ASP A 547 10.51 -8.09 37.80
C ASP A 547 11.01 -9.21 38.72
N LYS A 548 10.13 -9.70 39.61
CA LYS A 548 10.42 -10.78 40.55
C LYS A 548 10.79 -12.09 39.84
N LEU A 549 10.06 -12.50 38.81
CA LEU A 549 10.40 -13.70 38.03
C LEU A 549 11.76 -13.54 37.34
N THR A 550 12.03 -12.37 36.76
CA THR A 550 13.31 -12.07 36.09
C THR A 550 14.49 -12.01 37.07
N GLU A 551 14.27 -11.62 38.34
CA GLU A 551 15.29 -11.62 39.40
C GLU A 551 15.55 -13.02 39.99
N LEU A 552 14.50 -13.82 40.16
CA LEU A 552 14.55 -15.09 40.90
C LEU A 552 14.76 -16.34 40.03
N GLY A 553 14.22 -16.35 38.80
CA GLY A 553 13.99 -17.58 38.03
C GLY A 553 12.78 -18.38 38.54
N PRO A 554 12.18 -19.26 37.71
CA PRO A 554 10.86 -19.82 37.98
C PRO A 554 10.80 -20.71 39.24
N GLU A 555 11.84 -21.50 39.54
CA GLU A 555 11.92 -22.32 40.77
C GLU A 555 11.82 -21.48 42.06
N LYS A 556 12.65 -20.43 42.18
CA LYS A 556 12.67 -19.56 43.36
C LYS A 556 11.47 -18.63 43.41
N PHE A 557 10.93 -18.26 42.25
CA PHE A 557 9.67 -17.53 42.16
C PHE A 557 8.50 -18.40 42.67
N ALA A 558 8.45 -19.69 42.32
CA ALA A 558 7.48 -20.63 42.88
C ALA A 558 7.62 -20.77 44.41
N GLN A 559 8.83 -20.82 44.96
CA GLN A 559 9.02 -20.79 46.40
C GLN A 559 8.56 -19.46 47.04
N TRP A 560 8.84 -18.30 46.42
CA TRP A 560 8.32 -17.01 46.89
C TRP A 560 6.78 -17.00 46.98
N ILE A 561 6.08 -17.60 46.01
CA ILE A 561 4.61 -17.74 46.05
C ILE A 561 4.17 -18.54 47.29
N ARG A 562 4.84 -19.64 47.63
CA ARG A 562 4.48 -20.47 48.81
C ARG A 562 4.70 -19.76 50.14
N ASP A 563 5.64 -18.82 50.18
CA ASP A 563 5.97 -18.00 51.36
C ASP A 563 5.09 -16.74 51.47
N GLU A 564 4.22 -16.48 50.48
CA GLU A 564 3.36 -15.30 50.40
C GLU A 564 2.10 -15.42 51.28
N LYS A 565 1.83 -14.38 52.06
CA LYS A 565 0.68 -14.34 52.99
C LYS A 565 -0.59 -13.81 52.35
N ARG A 566 -0.45 -13.05 51.27
CA ARG A 566 -1.54 -12.46 50.50
C ARG A 566 -2.15 -13.52 49.60
N LEU A 567 -3.46 -13.46 49.33
CA LEU A 567 -4.01 -14.21 48.19
C LEU A 567 -3.58 -13.50 46.91
N LEU A 568 -2.74 -14.16 46.11
CA LEU A 568 -2.31 -13.63 44.82
C LEU A 568 -3.45 -13.77 43.80
N ILE A 569 -3.58 -12.82 42.87
CA ILE A 569 -4.75 -12.74 41.98
C ILE A 569 -4.34 -12.62 40.51
N THR A 570 -4.90 -13.48 39.67
CA THR A 570 -4.84 -13.44 38.21
C THR A 570 -6.06 -12.70 37.67
N ASP A 571 -5.85 -11.68 36.82
CA ASP A 571 -6.96 -11.08 36.06
C ASP A 571 -7.16 -11.80 34.71
N THR A 572 -8.34 -12.39 34.53
CA THR A 572 -8.76 -13.13 33.32
C THR A 572 -9.53 -12.27 32.31
N THR A 573 -9.70 -10.97 32.58
CA THR A 573 -10.50 -10.03 31.76
C THR A 573 -10.07 -10.01 30.29
N PHE A 574 -8.78 -10.19 30.01
CA PHE A 574 -8.19 -10.18 28.67
C PHE A 574 -8.30 -11.53 27.92
N ARG A 575 -8.75 -12.63 28.56
CA ARG A 575 -8.83 -13.97 27.97
C ARG A 575 -10.14 -14.69 28.27
N ASP A 576 -10.28 -15.35 29.42
CA ASP A 576 -11.43 -16.25 29.65
C ASP A 576 -12.76 -15.50 29.84
N ALA A 577 -12.73 -14.28 30.37
CA ALA A 577 -13.92 -13.48 30.62
C ALA A 577 -14.67 -13.13 29.32
N HIS A 578 -14.01 -12.48 28.36
CA HIS A 578 -14.63 -12.18 27.04
C HIS A 578 -14.78 -13.42 26.16
N GLN A 579 -13.99 -14.49 26.38
CA GLN A 579 -14.24 -15.79 25.78
C GLN A 579 -15.59 -16.38 26.23
N SER A 580 -15.95 -16.21 27.50
CA SER A 580 -17.15 -16.79 28.13
C SER A 580 -18.42 -15.92 27.97
N LEU A 581 -18.28 -14.59 27.95
CA LEU A 581 -19.38 -13.62 27.87
C LEU A 581 -19.61 -13.04 26.47
N LEU A 582 -18.54 -12.80 25.70
CA LEU A 582 -18.55 -12.02 24.45
C LEU A 582 -18.02 -12.84 23.24
N ALA A 583 -18.17 -14.16 23.30
CA ALA A 583 -17.77 -15.12 22.26
C ALA A 583 -16.30 -15.03 21.79
N THR A 584 -15.39 -14.48 22.61
CA THR A 584 -14.00 -14.13 22.27
C THR A 584 -13.91 -13.05 21.19
N ARG A 585 -14.52 -11.88 21.41
CA ARG A 585 -14.50 -10.76 20.44
C ARG A 585 -13.71 -9.53 20.88
N MET A 586 -13.21 -9.47 22.11
CA MET A 586 -12.43 -8.31 22.59
C MET A 586 -11.17 -8.11 21.72
N ARG A 587 -11.05 -6.93 21.10
CA ARG A 587 -10.00 -6.53 20.14
C ARG A 587 -8.75 -6.00 20.83
N THR A 588 -7.62 -5.97 20.11
CA THR A 588 -6.34 -5.49 20.65
C THR A 588 -6.39 -4.01 21.04
N GLU A 589 -7.11 -3.18 20.27
CA GLU A 589 -7.33 -1.75 20.54
C GLU A 589 -7.83 -1.49 21.97
N ASP A 590 -8.90 -2.17 22.38
CA ASP A 590 -9.49 -2.00 23.73
C ASP A 590 -8.60 -2.59 24.84
N MET A 591 -7.67 -3.50 24.50
CA MET A 591 -6.70 -4.05 25.46
C MET A 591 -5.50 -3.13 25.66
N LEU A 592 -5.02 -2.47 24.61
CA LEU A 592 -3.87 -1.56 24.67
C LEU A 592 -4.24 -0.20 25.30
N ASN A 593 -5.45 0.33 25.03
CA ASN A 593 -5.90 1.61 25.56
C ASN A 593 -5.96 1.67 27.11
N ILE A 594 -6.02 0.53 27.80
CA ILE A 594 -6.03 0.44 29.28
C ILE A 594 -4.71 -0.10 29.87
N ALA A 595 -3.76 -0.52 29.03
CA ALA A 595 -2.56 -1.24 29.45
C ALA A 595 -1.68 -0.45 30.44
N ASP A 596 -1.36 0.81 30.17
CA ASP A 596 -0.53 1.64 31.06
C ASP A 596 -1.19 1.86 32.44
N ALA A 597 -2.53 1.97 32.48
CA ALA A 597 -3.27 2.06 33.74
C ALA A 597 -3.19 0.77 34.56
N TYR A 598 -3.23 -0.41 33.93
CA TYR A 598 -2.93 -1.69 34.60
C TYR A 598 -1.49 -1.71 35.15
N ALA A 599 -0.51 -1.36 34.31
CA ALA A 599 0.91 -1.38 34.69
C ALA A 599 1.21 -0.47 35.90
N ARG A 600 0.62 0.73 35.95
CA ARG A 600 0.87 1.70 37.02
C ARG A 600 -0.01 1.54 38.25
N ASN A 601 -1.29 1.20 38.08
CA ASN A 601 -2.27 1.23 39.18
C ASN A 601 -2.52 -0.15 39.80
N LEU A 602 -2.23 -1.25 39.10
CA LEU A 602 -2.39 -2.63 39.58
C LEU A 602 -1.08 -3.49 39.56
N PRO A 603 0.11 -2.96 39.92
CA PRO A 603 1.37 -3.71 39.88
C PRO A 603 1.44 -4.90 40.86
N GLY A 604 0.47 -5.01 41.77
CA GLY A 604 0.32 -6.12 42.72
C GLY A 604 -0.41 -7.37 42.17
N LEU A 605 -0.96 -7.32 40.95
CA LEU A 605 -1.54 -8.50 40.30
C LEU A 605 -0.48 -9.60 40.13
N PHE A 606 -0.91 -10.87 40.26
CA PHE A 606 -0.04 -12.01 40.00
C PHE A 606 0.32 -12.08 38.52
N SER A 607 -0.70 -12.16 37.68
CA SER A 607 -0.60 -12.20 36.24
C SER A 607 -1.86 -11.61 35.59
N ILE A 608 -1.76 -11.32 34.29
CA ILE A 608 -2.89 -11.03 33.43
C ILE A 608 -2.99 -12.19 32.44
N GLU A 609 -4.06 -12.97 32.52
CA GLU A 609 -4.35 -13.99 31.52
C GLU A 609 -4.94 -13.32 30.29
N MET A 610 -4.14 -13.25 29.22
CA MET A 610 -4.44 -12.44 28.02
C MET A 610 -4.31 -13.21 26.70
N TRP A 611 -3.90 -14.48 26.74
CA TRP A 611 -3.54 -15.25 25.54
C TRP A 611 -3.92 -16.74 25.61
N GLY A 612 -3.84 -17.42 24.46
CA GLY A 612 -4.26 -18.82 24.36
C GLY A 612 -5.76 -19.03 24.47
N GLY A 613 -6.19 -20.26 24.76
CA GLY A 613 -7.60 -20.64 24.62
C GLY A 613 -8.10 -20.34 23.20
N ALA A 614 -9.23 -19.64 23.08
CA ALA A 614 -9.80 -19.28 21.78
C ALA A 614 -9.21 -18.01 21.13
N THR A 615 -8.38 -17.21 21.81
CA THR A 615 -7.97 -15.86 21.32
C THR A 615 -7.07 -15.91 20.08
N PHE A 616 -6.31 -16.99 19.91
CA PHE A 616 -5.36 -17.14 18.80
C PHE A 616 -6.06 -17.34 17.45
N ASP A 617 -7.09 -18.20 17.39
CA ASP A 617 -7.92 -18.37 16.18
C ASP A 617 -8.79 -17.14 15.94
N THR A 618 -9.48 -16.67 16.98
CA THR A 618 -10.55 -15.68 16.83
C THR A 618 -10.04 -14.29 16.44
N SER A 619 -8.82 -13.93 16.86
CA SER A 619 -8.12 -12.71 16.41
C SER A 619 -7.91 -12.70 14.89
N MET A 620 -7.28 -13.74 14.32
CA MET A 620 -7.07 -13.84 12.87
C MET A 620 -8.38 -14.07 12.09
N ARG A 621 -9.27 -14.93 12.60
CA ARG A 621 -10.50 -15.35 11.92
C ARG A 621 -11.53 -14.23 11.83
N PHE A 622 -11.83 -13.60 12.97
CA PHE A 622 -12.97 -12.68 13.12
C PHE A 622 -12.53 -11.22 13.31
N LEU A 623 -11.50 -10.96 14.10
CA LEU A 623 -11.05 -9.60 14.45
C LEU A 623 -10.03 -9.04 13.45
N LYS A 624 -9.54 -9.88 12.54
CA LYS A 624 -8.60 -9.56 11.45
C LYS A 624 -7.32 -8.86 11.94
N GLU A 625 -6.78 -9.38 13.04
CA GLU A 625 -5.57 -8.88 13.69
C GLU A 625 -4.63 -10.03 14.08
N CYS A 626 -3.34 -9.73 14.29
CA CYS A 626 -2.34 -10.73 14.62
C CYS A 626 -2.28 -11.00 16.15
N PRO A 627 -2.45 -12.25 16.63
CA PRO A 627 -2.34 -12.56 18.05
C PRO A 627 -0.94 -12.30 18.61
N TRP A 628 0.12 -12.53 17.81
CA TRP A 628 1.50 -12.28 18.21
C TRP A 628 1.79 -10.78 18.41
N GLN A 629 1.19 -9.93 17.58
CA GLN A 629 1.32 -8.48 17.70
C GLN A 629 0.64 -7.99 18.98
N ARG A 630 -0.58 -8.49 19.26
CA ARG A 630 -1.29 -8.26 20.55
C ARG A 630 -0.42 -8.62 21.76
N LEU A 631 0.29 -9.77 21.73
CA LEU A 631 1.19 -10.16 22.83
C LEU A 631 2.39 -9.21 22.94
N ALA A 632 3.07 -8.91 21.83
CA ALA A 632 4.25 -8.05 21.81
C ALA A 632 3.94 -6.62 22.30
N ASP A 633 2.87 -6.01 21.81
CA ASP A 633 2.50 -4.63 22.17
C ASP A 633 1.99 -4.54 23.61
N PHE A 634 1.20 -5.52 24.06
CA PHE A 634 0.74 -5.56 25.45
C PHE A 634 1.88 -5.82 26.43
N ARG A 635 2.84 -6.69 26.06
CA ARG A 635 4.06 -6.94 26.85
C ARG A 635 4.96 -5.69 26.95
N ALA A 636 4.97 -4.85 25.93
CA ALA A 636 5.69 -3.57 25.95
C ALA A 636 4.96 -2.50 26.80
N ALA A 637 3.64 -2.40 26.67
CA ALA A 637 2.82 -1.44 27.43
C ALA A 637 2.66 -1.81 28.92
N VAL A 638 2.63 -3.12 29.24
CA VAL A 638 2.68 -3.66 30.61
C VAL A 638 3.98 -4.44 30.77
N PRO A 639 5.09 -3.84 31.25
CA PRO A 639 6.38 -4.53 31.37
C PRO A 639 6.61 -5.25 32.72
N ASN A 640 5.77 -4.99 33.72
CA ASN A 640 6.02 -5.30 35.14
C ASN A 640 5.14 -6.42 35.74
N ILE A 641 3.98 -6.71 35.16
CA ILE A 641 3.08 -7.81 35.58
C ILE A 641 3.33 -9.04 34.71
N LEU A 642 3.16 -10.26 35.22
CA LEU A 642 3.28 -11.48 34.41
C LEU A 642 2.14 -11.59 33.38
N THR A 643 2.44 -12.08 32.18
CA THR A 643 1.46 -12.47 31.18
C THR A 643 1.24 -13.97 31.23
N GLN A 644 -0.02 -14.41 31.13
CA GLN A 644 -0.41 -15.80 31.25
C GLN A 644 -1.24 -16.25 30.05
N MET A 645 -1.06 -17.51 29.65
CA MET A 645 -1.85 -18.15 28.61
C MET A 645 -2.37 -19.53 29.01
N LEU A 646 -3.55 -19.88 28.50
CA LEU A 646 -4.08 -21.25 28.53
C LEU A 646 -3.57 -22.05 27.33
N LEU A 647 -2.79 -23.10 27.58
CA LEU A 647 -2.16 -23.97 26.58
C LEU A 647 -2.72 -25.40 26.70
N ARG A 648 -3.30 -25.95 25.63
CA ARG A 648 -3.73 -27.35 25.59
C ARG A 648 -2.57 -28.22 25.08
N ALA A 649 -2.16 -29.21 25.86
CA ALA A 649 -0.85 -29.82 25.66
C ALA A 649 -0.66 -30.57 24.33
N SER A 650 -1.68 -31.26 23.82
CA SER A 650 -1.59 -32.02 22.56
C SER A 650 -1.49 -31.15 21.30
N ASN A 651 -1.79 -29.86 21.39
CA ASN A 651 -1.98 -29.01 20.22
C ASN A 651 -1.76 -27.50 20.41
N ALA A 652 -1.15 -27.09 21.52
CA ALA A 652 -0.92 -25.71 21.94
C ALA A 652 -2.20 -24.85 21.99
N VAL A 653 -2.59 -24.30 20.85
CA VAL A 653 -3.79 -23.45 20.64
C VAL A 653 -4.63 -23.88 19.43
N GLY A 654 -4.24 -24.94 18.72
CA GLY A 654 -4.90 -25.46 17.51
C GLY A 654 -6.11 -26.37 17.77
N TYR A 655 -6.80 -26.80 16.70
CA TYR A 655 -8.01 -27.64 16.81
C TYR A 655 -7.81 -29.14 16.54
N THR A 656 -6.77 -29.55 15.82
CA THR A 656 -6.40 -30.97 15.61
C THR A 656 -5.27 -31.38 16.56
N ASN A 657 -4.70 -32.58 16.44
CA ASN A 657 -3.41 -32.93 17.05
C ASN A 657 -2.26 -32.52 16.12
N TYR A 658 -1.12 -32.12 16.69
CA TYR A 658 0.06 -31.70 15.92
C TYR A 658 1.30 -32.50 16.39
N PRO A 659 2.31 -32.70 15.52
CA PRO A 659 3.57 -33.29 15.92
C PRO A 659 4.33 -32.42 16.92
N ASP A 660 5.15 -33.06 17.74
CA ASP A 660 5.84 -32.47 18.90
C ASP A 660 6.70 -31.24 18.56
N ASN A 661 7.23 -31.16 17.33
CA ASN A 661 8.04 -30.02 16.90
C ASN A 661 7.23 -28.73 16.70
N ILE A 662 5.94 -28.81 16.38
CA ILE A 662 5.05 -27.62 16.37
C ILE A 662 4.81 -27.13 17.80
N VAL A 663 4.49 -28.05 18.73
CA VAL A 663 4.19 -27.68 20.13
C VAL A 663 5.41 -27.06 20.80
N ARG A 664 6.60 -27.65 20.62
CA ARG A 664 7.87 -27.16 21.17
C ARG A 664 8.26 -25.78 20.61
N GLU A 665 8.24 -25.60 19.30
CA GLU A 665 8.61 -24.31 18.69
C GLU A 665 7.55 -23.22 18.96
N PHE A 666 6.26 -23.57 19.10
CA PHE A 666 5.22 -22.62 19.53
C PHE A 666 5.45 -22.10 20.95
N VAL A 667 5.70 -22.99 21.93
CA VAL A 667 5.97 -22.58 23.32
C VAL A 667 7.17 -21.65 23.38
N LYS A 668 8.24 -22.00 22.66
CA LYS A 668 9.44 -21.18 22.55
C LYS A 668 9.17 -19.80 21.95
N GLU A 669 8.54 -19.72 20.78
CA GLU A 669 8.22 -18.44 20.15
C GLU A 669 7.25 -17.59 20.97
N ALA A 670 6.38 -18.21 21.79
CA ALA A 670 5.53 -17.50 22.74
C ALA A 670 6.33 -16.93 23.92
N ALA A 671 7.26 -17.69 24.49
CA ALA A 671 8.17 -17.21 25.54
C ALA A 671 9.09 -16.10 25.01
N ASP A 672 9.67 -16.27 23.82
CA ASP A 672 10.47 -15.26 23.09
C ASP A 672 9.61 -14.06 22.61
N CYS A 673 8.28 -14.14 22.67
CA CYS A 673 7.36 -13.00 22.48
C CYS A 673 6.99 -12.31 23.79
N GLY A 674 7.37 -12.88 24.94
CA GLY A 674 7.17 -12.32 26.27
C GLY A 674 6.12 -13.01 27.13
N MET A 675 5.62 -14.20 26.74
CA MET A 675 4.73 -15.02 27.57
C MET A 675 5.47 -15.58 28.78
N ASP A 676 4.90 -15.43 29.99
CA ASP A 676 5.60 -15.78 31.23
C ASP A 676 5.02 -17.00 31.95
N ILE A 677 3.73 -17.27 31.81
CA ILE A 677 3.06 -18.41 32.46
C ILE A 677 2.30 -19.21 31.41
N PHE A 678 2.65 -20.48 31.29
CA PHE A 678 1.94 -21.45 30.46
C PHE A 678 1.11 -22.35 31.36
N ARG A 679 -0.20 -22.09 31.42
CA ARG A 679 -1.18 -22.96 32.08
C ARG A 679 -1.46 -24.15 31.14
N VAL A 680 -0.65 -25.19 31.29
CA VAL A 680 -0.70 -26.43 30.49
C VAL A 680 -1.82 -27.33 31.01
N PHE A 681 -2.73 -27.75 30.15
CA PHE A 681 -3.78 -28.73 30.50
C PHE A 681 -3.99 -29.79 29.43
N ASP A 682 -4.51 -30.95 29.84
CA ASP A 682 -5.08 -31.96 28.95
C ASP A 682 -6.60 -32.07 29.18
N ALA A 683 -7.37 -32.40 28.13
CA ALA A 683 -8.83 -32.40 28.19
C ALA A 683 -9.44 -33.61 28.92
N LEU A 684 -8.63 -34.62 29.26
CA LEU A 684 -8.99 -35.82 30.01
C LEU A 684 -8.11 -36.01 31.27
N ASN A 685 -7.30 -35.00 31.61
CA ASN A 685 -6.23 -35.05 32.63
C ASN A 685 -5.16 -36.13 32.36
N TRP A 686 -4.88 -36.43 31.08
CA TRP A 686 -3.89 -37.42 30.68
C TRP A 686 -2.47 -36.84 30.67
N THR A 687 -1.72 -37.16 31.71
CA THR A 687 -0.35 -36.69 32.00
C THR A 687 0.65 -36.93 30.87
N GLU A 688 0.55 -38.07 30.19
CA GLU A 688 1.40 -38.46 29.07
C GLU A 688 1.21 -37.52 27.87
N ASN A 689 0.01 -36.95 27.72
CA ASN A 689 -0.30 -35.92 26.73
C ASN A 689 0.25 -34.54 27.13
N MET A 690 0.47 -34.31 28.43
CA MET A 690 1.01 -33.05 28.99
C MET A 690 2.53 -32.94 28.85
N ALA A 691 3.27 -34.05 28.90
CA ALA A 691 4.73 -34.10 28.94
C ALA A 691 5.42 -33.20 27.91
N VAL A 692 5.12 -33.34 26.61
CA VAL A 692 5.78 -32.59 25.53
C VAL A 692 5.66 -31.07 25.69
N ALA A 693 4.51 -30.59 26.16
CA ALA A 693 4.27 -29.17 26.40
C ALA A 693 4.93 -28.69 27.70
N MET A 694 4.94 -29.52 28.75
CA MET A 694 5.63 -29.21 30.01
C MET A 694 7.14 -29.13 29.81
N ASP A 695 7.75 -30.12 29.15
CA ASP A 695 9.18 -30.12 28.79
C ASP A 695 9.54 -28.84 28.01
N ALA A 696 8.73 -28.48 27.01
CA ALA A 696 8.96 -27.30 26.17
C ALA A 696 8.96 -25.98 26.96
N VAL A 697 8.15 -25.88 28.03
CA VAL A 697 8.14 -24.69 28.90
C VAL A 697 9.34 -24.72 29.85
N LEU A 698 9.71 -25.89 30.37
CA LEU A 698 10.86 -26.10 31.27
C LEU A 698 12.21 -25.88 30.56
N GLU A 699 12.25 -25.98 29.23
CA GLU A 699 13.37 -25.58 28.38
C GLU A 699 13.48 -24.04 28.20
N THR A 700 12.62 -23.25 28.86
CA THR A 700 12.62 -21.77 28.86
C THR A 700 12.68 -21.20 30.28
N ASN A 701 12.80 -19.86 30.40
CA ASN A 701 12.71 -19.15 31.69
C ASN A 701 11.25 -18.87 32.13
N ALA A 702 10.25 -19.46 31.48
CA ALA A 702 8.83 -19.26 31.80
C ALA A 702 8.31 -20.27 32.84
N ILE A 703 7.17 -19.95 33.45
CA ILE A 703 6.52 -20.75 34.47
C ILE A 703 5.63 -21.80 33.81
N CYS A 704 6.09 -23.06 33.83
CA CYS A 704 5.25 -24.24 33.62
C CYS A 704 4.24 -24.38 34.78
N GLU A 705 2.97 -24.08 34.51
CA GLU A 705 1.83 -24.28 35.42
C GLU A 705 1.00 -25.47 34.92
N ALA A 706 1.05 -26.59 35.62
CA ALA A 706 0.39 -27.82 35.18
C ALA A 706 -1.01 -27.96 35.78
N SER A 707 -2.01 -28.19 34.93
CA SER A 707 -3.42 -28.12 35.32
C SER A 707 -4.07 -29.49 35.47
N ILE A 708 -4.82 -29.68 36.56
CA ILE A 708 -5.83 -30.73 36.68
C ILE A 708 -7.21 -30.09 36.49
N CYS A 709 -7.95 -30.53 35.48
CA CYS A 709 -9.34 -30.12 35.27
C CYS A 709 -10.24 -30.79 36.31
N TYR A 710 -11.06 -30.01 37.02
CA TYR A 710 -11.95 -30.52 38.06
C TYR A 710 -13.28 -31.01 37.46
N SER A 711 -13.67 -32.24 37.82
CA SER A 711 -14.91 -32.90 37.40
C SER A 711 -15.50 -33.68 38.58
N GLY A 712 -16.83 -33.81 38.65
CA GLY A 712 -17.49 -34.48 39.76
C GLY A 712 -17.49 -33.69 41.07
N ASP A 713 -17.59 -34.44 42.18
CA ASP A 713 -17.75 -33.89 43.52
C ASP A 713 -17.03 -34.78 44.54
N ILE A 714 -15.87 -34.32 45.03
CA ILE A 714 -15.07 -35.06 46.02
C ILE A 714 -15.77 -35.25 47.37
N THR A 715 -16.86 -34.52 47.63
CA THR A 715 -17.69 -34.65 48.84
C THR A 715 -18.82 -35.67 48.68
N ASN A 716 -19.06 -36.18 47.46
CA ASN A 716 -20.07 -37.19 47.18
C ASN A 716 -19.49 -38.62 47.25
N PRO A 717 -19.74 -39.39 48.33
CA PRO A 717 -19.15 -40.73 48.51
C PRO A 717 -19.65 -41.77 47.50
N LYS A 718 -20.65 -41.45 46.65
CA LYS A 718 -21.15 -42.35 45.60
C LYS A 718 -20.42 -42.22 44.27
N ARG A 719 -19.70 -41.11 44.01
CA ARG A 719 -19.05 -40.83 42.73
C ARG A 719 -17.52 -40.96 42.84
N THR A 720 -17.07 -42.19 43.03
CA THR A 720 -15.70 -42.51 43.46
C THR A 720 -14.60 -42.33 42.40
N LYS A 721 -14.95 -42.21 41.11
CA LYS A 721 -13.98 -42.05 40.00
C LYS A 721 -13.11 -40.79 40.20
N TYR A 722 -13.76 -39.65 40.42
CA TYR A 722 -13.12 -38.36 40.67
C TYR A 722 -13.01 -38.06 42.17
N SER A 723 -12.42 -38.99 42.91
CA SER A 723 -12.21 -38.86 44.37
C SER A 723 -11.06 -37.91 44.72
N LEU A 724 -10.99 -37.45 45.98
CA LEU A 724 -9.87 -36.64 46.49
C LEU A 724 -8.50 -37.30 46.24
N LYS A 725 -8.41 -38.64 46.32
CA LYS A 725 -7.18 -39.38 46.03
C LYS A 725 -6.71 -39.20 44.59
N TYR A 726 -7.63 -39.22 43.61
CA TYR A 726 -7.31 -39.02 42.19
C TYR A 726 -6.62 -37.66 41.95
N TYR A 727 -7.12 -36.59 42.60
CA TYR A 727 -6.51 -35.26 42.50
C TYR A 727 -5.11 -35.21 43.15
N VAL A 728 -4.92 -35.84 44.32
CA VAL A 728 -3.62 -35.92 45.00
C VAL A 728 -2.60 -36.75 44.23
N ASP A 729 -3.02 -37.88 43.65
CA ASP A 729 -2.16 -38.75 42.83
C ASP A 729 -1.64 -38.00 41.60
N LEU A 730 -2.53 -37.32 40.86
CA LEU A 730 -2.17 -36.49 39.71
C LEU A 730 -1.28 -35.30 40.09
N ALA A 731 -1.57 -34.61 41.19
CA ALA A 731 -0.76 -33.49 41.67
C ALA A 731 0.69 -33.92 41.92
N LYS A 732 0.89 -35.05 42.60
CA LYS A 732 2.21 -35.67 42.83
C LYS A 732 2.87 -36.24 41.57
N GLN A 733 2.13 -36.41 40.48
CA GLN A 733 2.69 -36.81 39.19
C GLN A 733 3.17 -35.58 38.41
N LEU A 734 2.35 -34.53 38.35
CA LEU A 734 2.70 -33.25 37.68
C LEU A 734 3.88 -32.54 38.37
N GLU A 735 3.95 -32.58 39.70
CA GLU A 735 5.11 -32.10 40.46
C GLU A 735 6.41 -32.84 40.05
N LYS A 736 6.36 -34.17 39.92
CA LYS A 736 7.53 -34.98 39.47
C LYS A 736 7.88 -34.75 38.00
N MET A 737 6.95 -34.24 37.21
CA MET A 737 7.18 -33.78 35.83
C MET A 737 7.72 -32.33 35.79
N GLY A 738 8.08 -31.74 36.94
CA GLY A 738 8.72 -30.43 37.01
C GLY A 738 7.77 -29.23 36.99
N ALA A 739 6.47 -29.43 37.20
CA ALA A 739 5.53 -28.30 37.29
C ALA A 739 5.94 -27.33 38.41
N HIS A 740 6.09 -26.04 38.09
CA HIS A 740 6.41 -25.01 39.07
C HIS A 740 5.21 -24.61 39.93
N ILE A 741 4.01 -24.73 39.36
CA ILE A 741 2.71 -24.40 39.97
C ILE A 741 1.71 -25.49 39.57
N LEU A 742 0.85 -25.92 40.49
CA LEU A 742 -0.31 -26.75 40.21
C LEU A 742 -1.55 -25.88 40.00
N ALA A 743 -2.17 -25.95 38.83
CA ALA A 743 -3.49 -25.35 38.62
C ALA A 743 -4.61 -26.37 38.87
N ILE A 744 -5.66 -25.95 39.59
CA ILE A 744 -6.95 -26.63 39.63
C ILE A 744 -7.90 -25.86 38.72
N LYS A 745 -8.21 -26.41 37.55
CA LYS A 745 -9.08 -25.79 36.55
C LYS A 745 -10.51 -26.32 36.67
N ASP A 746 -11.34 -25.68 37.48
CA ASP A 746 -12.78 -25.90 37.52
C ASP A 746 -13.48 -25.14 36.38
N MET A 747 -13.37 -25.69 35.16
CA MET A 747 -13.87 -25.08 33.92
C MET A 747 -15.40 -24.87 33.85
N ALA A 748 -16.16 -25.37 34.82
CA ALA A 748 -17.62 -25.34 34.83
C ALA A 748 -18.24 -24.68 36.08
N GLY A 749 -17.50 -24.57 37.19
CA GLY A 749 -18.05 -24.04 38.45
C GLY A 749 -18.65 -25.14 39.34
N LEU A 750 -17.99 -26.30 39.41
CA LEU A 750 -18.42 -27.49 40.13
C LEU A 750 -17.81 -27.61 41.54
N CYS A 751 -16.68 -26.96 41.81
CA CYS A 751 -15.93 -27.15 43.04
C CYS A 751 -16.53 -26.35 44.21
N LYS A 752 -17.61 -26.88 44.78
CA LYS A 752 -18.40 -26.31 45.89
C LYS A 752 -17.50 -25.81 47.04
N PRO A 753 -17.88 -24.78 47.83
CA PRO A 753 -16.99 -24.20 48.84
C PRO A 753 -16.38 -25.17 49.87
N ALA A 754 -17.12 -26.19 50.31
CA ALA A 754 -16.58 -27.24 51.18
C ALA A 754 -15.60 -28.20 50.45
N ALA A 755 -15.81 -28.44 49.16
CA ALA A 755 -14.89 -29.20 48.32
C ALA A 755 -13.61 -28.42 48.06
N ALA A 756 -13.69 -27.12 47.77
CA ALA A 756 -12.53 -26.26 47.57
C ALA A 756 -11.62 -26.20 48.81
N GLN A 757 -12.20 -25.99 50.01
CA GLN A 757 -11.45 -26.00 51.26
C GLN A 757 -10.72 -27.34 51.50
N LEU A 758 -11.42 -28.46 51.30
CA LEU A 758 -10.86 -29.80 51.47
C LEU A 758 -9.74 -30.09 50.45
N LEU A 759 -9.99 -29.78 49.18
CA LEU A 759 -9.06 -30.02 48.08
C LEU A 759 -7.77 -29.20 48.25
N VAL A 760 -7.89 -27.88 48.45
CA VAL A 760 -6.75 -26.99 48.67
C VAL A 760 -5.96 -27.46 49.88
N LYS A 761 -6.62 -27.67 51.03
CA LYS A 761 -5.94 -28.08 52.26
C LYS A 761 -5.13 -29.36 52.04
N THR A 762 -5.75 -30.43 51.55
CA THR A 762 -5.07 -31.72 51.37
C THR A 762 -3.97 -31.63 50.32
N LEU A 763 -4.11 -30.85 49.25
CA LEU A 763 -3.03 -30.63 48.31
C LEU A 763 -1.85 -29.87 48.96
N LYS A 764 -2.09 -28.81 49.75
CA LYS A 764 -1.04 -28.08 50.50
C LYS A 764 -0.31 -28.96 51.52
N GLU A 765 -0.96 -30.02 52.02
CA GLU A 765 -0.38 -31.03 52.91
C GLU A 765 0.43 -32.11 52.15
N GLU A 766 0.24 -32.27 50.84
CA GLU A 766 0.69 -33.42 50.05
C GLU A 766 1.67 -33.10 48.90
N ILE A 767 1.84 -31.83 48.50
CA ILE A 767 2.81 -31.37 47.47
C ILE A 767 3.67 -30.16 47.91
N GLY A 768 4.82 -30.01 47.25
CA GLY A 768 5.84 -28.99 47.48
C GLY A 768 5.73 -27.71 46.63
N ILE A 769 4.68 -27.55 45.82
CA ILE A 769 4.50 -26.42 44.87
C ILE A 769 3.24 -25.58 45.17
N PRO A 770 3.14 -24.32 44.71
CA PRO A 770 1.93 -23.50 44.83
C PRO A 770 0.69 -24.10 44.16
N ILE A 771 -0.48 -23.68 44.66
CA ILE A 771 -1.79 -23.99 44.07
C ILE A 771 -2.43 -22.72 43.48
N HIS A 772 -2.81 -22.81 42.21
CA HIS A 772 -3.56 -21.80 41.48
C HIS A 772 -4.99 -22.31 41.25
N PHE A 773 -6.00 -21.68 41.86
CA PHE A 773 -7.39 -22.11 41.73
C PHE A 773 -8.13 -21.25 40.71
N HIS A 774 -8.60 -21.90 39.65
CA HIS A 774 -9.41 -21.31 38.60
C HIS A 774 -10.81 -21.91 38.64
N THR A 775 -11.85 -21.08 38.61
CA THR A 775 -13.26 -21.51 38.54
C THR A 775 -14.10 -20.53 37.73
N HIS A 776 -15.29 -20.96 37.29
CA HIS A 776 -16.30 -20.12 36.62
C HIS A 776 -17.51 -19.96 37.54
N ASP A 777 -18.05 -18.75 37.66
CA ASP A 777 -19.14 -18.42 38.58
C ASP A 777 -20.54 -18.77 38.02
N THR A 778 -20.63 -19.89 37.30
CA THR A 778 -21.79 -20.29 36.47
C THR A 778 -23.09 -20.40 37.27
N ALA A 779 -22.99 -20.75 38.56
CA ALA A 779 -24.11 -20.82 39.52
C ALA A 779 -24.12 -19.67 40.55
N GLY A 780 -23.27 -18.65 40.41
CA GLY A 780 -23.26 -17.45 41.24
C GLY A 780 -22.82 -17.63 42.71
N ILE A 781 -22.00 -18.64 43.01
CA ILE A 781 -21.52 -18.93 44.37
C ILE A 781 -20.00 -19.14 44.50
N GLN A 782 -19.23 -19.07 43.40
CA GLN A 782 -17.84 -19.54 43.41
C GLN A 782 -16.85 -18.56 44.06
N ALA A 783 -17.26 -17.32 44.32
CA ALA A 783 -16.54 -16.42 45.23
C ALA A 783 -16.37 -17.06 46.62
N ALA A 784 -17.39 -17.77 47.12
CA ALA A 784 -17.30 -18.48 48.40
C ALA A 784 -16.33 -19.67 48.35
N ALA A 785 -16.10 -20.29 47.19
CA ALA A 785 -15.12 -21.37 47.05
C ALA A 785 -13.68 -20.86 47.07
N ILE A 786 -13.42 -19.70 46.47
CA ILE A 786 -12.11 -19.03 46.56
C ILE A 786 -11.84 -18.56 47.99
N LEU A 787 -12.83 -17.96 48.68
CA LEU A 787 -12.69 -17.58 50.09
C LEU A 787 -12.41 -18.79 51.01
N ASN A 788 -13.18 -19.88 50.85
CA ASN A 788 -12.94 -21.13 51.56
C ASN A 788 -11.57 -21.77 51.22
N GLY A 789 -11.06 -21.57 50.01
CA GLY A 789 -9.71 -21.94 49.61
C GLY A 789 -8.63 -21.05 50.26
N ALA A 790 -8.87 -19.75 50.37
CA ALA A 790 -7.97 -18.81 51.03
C ALA A 790 -7.80 -19.14 52.53
N ASP A 791 -8.87 -19.53 53.22
CA ASP A 791 -8.83 -20.09 54.59
C ASP A 791 -7.99 -21.38 54.69
N ALA A 792 -7.85 -22.13 53.59
CA ALA A 792 -6.98 -23.30 53.47
C ALA A 792 -5.55 -22.96 52.98
N ASN A 793 -5.19 -21.68 52.90
CA ASN A 793 -3.92 -21.18 52.34
C ASN A 793 -3.72 -21.46 50.84
N LEU A 794 -4.78 -21.31 50.04
CA LEU A 794 -4.69 -21.17 48.58
C LEU A 794 -3.73 -20.04 48.22
N ASP A 795 -2.75 -20.30 47.34
CA ASP A 795 -1.73 -19.32 46.97
C ASP A 795 -2.25 -18.27 45.97
N ILE A 796 -2.89 -18.71 44.89
CA ILE A 796 -3.33 -17.85 43.78
C ILE A 796 -4.77 -18.17 43.36
N ALA A 797 -5.57 -17.16 42.99
CA ALA A 797 -6.91 -17.33 42.42
C ALA A 797 -7.13 -16.53 41.11
N ASP A 798 -7.89 -17.08 40.18
CA ASP A 798 -8.41 -16.36 39.00
C ASP A 798 -9.66 -15.55 39.35
N ALA A 799 -9.72 -14.31 38.87
CA ALA A 799 -10.90 -13.45 38.90
C ALA A 799 -11.03 -12.63 37.59
N ALA A 800 -12.14 -11.90 37.42
CA ALA A 800 -12.33 -10.95 36.32
C ALA A 800 -12.84 -9.60 36.85
N MET A 801 -12.49 -8.51 36.17
CA MET A 801 -12.98 -7.16 36.48
C MET A 801 -14.52 -7.14 36.51
N ALA A 802 -15.09 -6.39 37.46
CA ALA A 802 -16.52 -6.43 37.76
C ALA A 802 -17.47 -6.45 36.53
N PRO A 803 -17.31 -5.61 35.48
CA PRO A 803 -18.23 -5.57 34.34
C PRO A 803 -18.10 -6.76 33.38
N LEU A 804 -17.07 -7.60 33.53
CA LEU A 804 -16.81 -8.79 32.73
C LEU A 804 -16.74 -10.06 33.60
N SER A 805 -17.29 -9.99 34.81
CA SER A 805 -17.36 -11.09 35.80
C SER A 805 -18.77 -11.68 35.94
N GLY A 806 -18.87 -12.82 36.62
CA GLY A 806 -20.12 -13.50 36.94
C GLY A 806 -20.72 -14.29 35.77
N GLY A 807 -21.74 -15.10 36.08
CA GLY A 807 -22.35 -16.01 35.10
C GLY A 807 -21.30 -16.99 34.57
N THR A 808 -21.22 -17.19 33.25
CA THR A 808 -20.22 -18.08 32.64
C THR A 808 -18.76 -17.59 32.78
N SER A 809 -18.51 -16.39 33.30
CA SER A 809 -17.18 -15.82 33.55
C SER A 809 -16.59 -16.23 34.90
N GLN A 810 -15.39 -15.72 35.23
CA GLN A 810 -14.78 -15.79 36.56
C GLN A 810 -15.53 -14.92 37.58
N VAL A 811 -15.20 -15.13 38.85
CA VAL A 811 -15.74 -14.34 39.97
C VAL A 811 -15.34 -12.86 39.89
N ASN A 812 -16.12 -12.00 40.54
CA ASN A 812 -15.93 -10.55 40.55
C ASN A 812 -14.70 -10.12 41.38
N LEU A 813 -13.63 -9.69 40.69
CA LEU A 813 -12.36 -9.23 41.24
C LEU A 813 -12.51 -8.12 42.28
N ASN A 814 -13.21 -7.03 41.93
CA ASN A 814 -13.40 -5.87 42.79
C ASN A 814 -13.98 -6.27 44.16
N THR A 815 -15.03 -7.10 44.15
CA THR A 815 -15.68 -7.57 45.38
C THR A 815 -14.89 -8.64 46.13
N LEU A 816 -14.18 -9.54 45.44
CA LEU A 816 -13.32 -10.55 46.08
C LEU A 816 -12.17 -9.88 46.83
N ALA A 817 -11.43 -8.99 46.18
CA ALA A 817 -10.32 -8.25 46.79
C ALA A 817 -10.81 -7.40 47.98
N THR A 818 -11.92 -6.70 47.81
CA THR A 818 -12.53 -5.89 48.90
C THR A 818 -13.01 -6.76 50.07
N SER A 819 -13.49 -7.98 49.83
CA SER A 819 -13.94 -8.91 50.88
C SER A 819 -12.78 -9.49 51.70
N LEU A 820 -11.56 -9.48 51.16
CA LEU A 820 -10.34 -9.91 51.83
C LEU A 820 -9.60 -8.76 52.55
N TYR A 821 -10.08 -7.52 52.46
CA TYR A 821 -9.43 -6.34 53.03
C TYR A 821 -9.37 -6.41 54.58
N ASN A 822 -8.18 -6.20 55.15
CA ASN A 822 -7.82 -6.43 56.56
C ASN A 822 -7.93 -7.89 57.06
N THR A 823 -8.05 -8.88 56.17
CA THR A 823 -7.96 -10.30 56.56
C THR A 823 -6.50 -10.80 56.52
N PRO A 824 -6.17 -11.96 57.11
CA PRO A 824 -4.84 -12.57 56.98
C PRO A 824 -4.43 -12.97 55.55
N ARG A 825 -5.36 -12.92 54.57
CA ARG A 825 -5.13 -13.22 53.14
C ARG A 825 -5.46 -12.01 52.25
N ASP A 826 -5.39 -10.79 52.78
CA ASP A 826 -5.58 -9.53 52.03
C ASP A 826 -4.76 -9.54 50.73
N THR A 827 -5.35 -9.03 49.64
CA THR A 827 -4.72 -9.00 48.31
C THR A 827 -3.81 -7.77 48.12
N GLU A 828 -3.95 -6.75 48.98
CA GLU A 828 -3.35 -5.42 48.85
C GLU A 828 -3.69 -4.67 47.53
N LEU A 829 -4.63 -5.17 46.73
CA LEU A 829 -5.09 -4.49 45.52
C LEU A 829 -5.97 -3.30 45.90
N SER A 830 -5.65 -2.12 45.36
CA SER A 830 -6.41 -0.89 45.60
C SER A 830 -7.82 -1.01 44.99
N SER A 831 -8.84 -1.10 45.85
CA SER A 831 -10.26 -1.17 45.42
C SER A 831 -10.62 -0.02 44.48
N ARG A 832 -10.18 1.20 44.78
CA ARG A 832 -10.35 2.35 43.89
C ARG A 832 -9.71 2.14 42.51
N ALA A 833 -8.51 1.56 42.44
CA ALA A 833 -7.87 1.31 41.14
C ALA A 833 -8.61 0.22 40.34
N LEU A 834 -9.13 -0.80 41.02
CA LEU A 834 -10.00 -1.81 40.42
C LEU A 834 -11.32 -1.20 39.92
N ASP A 835 -11.88 -0.23 40.64
CA ASP A 835 -13.14 0.45 40.28
C ASP A 835 -12.94 1.45 39.12
N ASP A 836 -11.88 2.27 39.16
CA ASP A 836 -11.50 3.18 38.08
C ASP A 836 -11.25 2.39 36.76
N ILE A 837 -10.64 1.20 36.83
CA ILE A 837 -10.43 0.30 35.67
C ILE A 837 -11.71 -0.47 35.27
N ALA A 838 -12.57 -0.82 36.22
CA ALA A 838 -13.89 -1.39 35.92
C ALA A 838 -14.77 -0.41 35.14
N ASP A 839 -14.70 0.90 35.42
CA ASP A 839 -15.50 1.89 34.67
C ASP A 839 -15.09 1.99 33.19
N TYR A 840 -13.81 1.78 32.87
CA TYR A 840 -13.33 1.60 31.49
C TYR A 840 -13.97 0.35 30.84
N TRP A 841 -13.82 -0.82 31.47
CA TRP A 841 -14.34 -2.08 30.93
C TRP A 841 -15.87 -2.10 30.79
N ARG A 842 -16.59 -1.40 31.67
CA ARG A 842 -18.04 -1.20 31.57
C ARG A 842 -18.40 -0.48 30.26
N CYS A 843 -17.68 0.58 29.92
CA CYS A 843 -17.90 1.33 28.68
C CYS A 843 -17.47 0.53 27.43
N VAL A 844 -16.37 -0.23 27.50
CA VAL A 844 -15.92 -1.09 26.39
C VAL A 844 -16.91 -2.21 26.11
N ARG A 845 -17.49 -2.84 27.14
CA ARG A 845 -18.48 -3.92 26.96
C ARG A 845 -19.67 -3.48 26.10
N GLU A 846 -20.08 -2.21 26.17
CA GLU A 846 -21.15 -1.65 25.32
C GLU A 846 -20.86 -1.82 23.81
N PHE A 847 -19.59 -1.71 23.38
CA PHE A 847 -19.19 -1.91 21.97
C PHE A 847 -19.46 -3.34 21.48
N TYR A 848 -19.50 -4.32 22.39
CA TYR A 848 -19.65 -5.75 22.11
C TYR A 848 -21.08 -6.29 22.28
N THR A 849 -22.07 -5.39 22.38
CA THR A 849 -23.52 -5.70 22.38
C THR A 849 -23.95 -6.80 21.37
N PRO A 850 -23.42 -6.91 20.12
CA PRO A 850 -23.79 -7.99 19.19
C PRO A 850 -23.36 -9.42 19.60
N PHE A 851 -22.56 -9.56 20.65
CA PHE A 851 -21.89 -10.80 21.04
C PHE A 851 -22.17 -11.22 22.50
N GLU A 852 -23.01 -10.46 23.20
CA GLU A 852 -23.46 -10.78 24.56
C GLU A 852 -24.14 -12.15 24.63
N SER A 853 -23.75 -12.96 25.62
CA SER A 853 -24.43 -14.21 25.91
C SER A 853 -25.82 -13.94 26.52
N PRO A 854 -26.92 -14.48 25.96
CA PRO A 854 -28.26 -14.36 26.54
C PRO A 854 -28.50 -15.35 27.69
N VAL A 855 -27.48 -16.12 28.10
CA VAL A 855 -27.60 -17.24 29.03
C VAL A 855 -27.61 -16.75 30.48
N LEU A 856 -28.62 -17.20 31.23
CA LEU A 856 -28.80 -16.92 32.65
C LEU A 856 -27.88 -17.82 33.52
N PRO A 857 -27.63 -17.48 34.79
CA PRO A 857 -26.95 -18.37 35.72
C PRO A 857 -27.61 -19.75 35.79
N ALA A 858 -26.80 -20.80 35.82
CA ALA A 858 -27.27 -22.19 35.91
C ALA A 858 -27.83 -22.49 37.31
N SER A 859 -28.69 -23.51 37.42
CA SER A 859 -29.28 -23.91 38.70
C SER A 859 -28.51 -25.07 39.33
N GLY A 860 -29.15 -25.84 40.23
CA GLY A 860 -28.55 -27.06 40.78
C GLY A 860 -28.22 -28.12 39.73
N ASP A 861 -28.84 -28.05 38.55
CA ASP A 861 -28.58 -28.91 37.39
C ASP A 861 -27.15 -28.78 36.83
N LEU A 862 -26.44 -27.68 37.12
CA LEU A 862 -25.01 -27.55 36.80
C LEU A 862 -24.17 -28.71 37.36
N TYR A 863 -24.50 -29.19 38.56
CA TYR A 863 -23.81 -30.30 39.21
C TYR A 863 -24.23 -31.69 38.69
N GLU A 864 -25.20 -31.74 37.77
CA GLU A 864 -25.62 -32.94 37.05
C GLU A 864 -25.04 -32.94 35.62
N HIS A 865 -25.22 -31.83 34.88
CA HIS A 865 -24.83 -31.74 33.48
C HIS A 865 -23.35 -31.33 33.28
N GLU A 866 -22.72 -30.61 34.21
CA GLU A 866 -21.27 -30.33 34.19
C GLU A 866 -20.77 -29.75 32.86
N MET A 867 -21.48 -28.75 32.32
CA MET A 867 -21.05 -28.04 31.11
C MET A 867 -20.11 -26.90 31.50
N PRO A 868 -18.91 -26.79 30.89
CA PRO A 868 -18.09 -25.59 30.98
C PRO A 868 -18.85 -24.32 30.57
N GLY A 869 -18.53 -23.16 31.15
CA GLY A 869 -19.23 -21.91 30.85
C GLY A 869 -19.33 -21.60 29.34
N GLY A 870 -18.21 -21.74 28.63
CA GLY A 870 -18.17 -21.61 27.17
C GLY A 870 -18.92 -22.70 26.39
N GLN A 871 -19.05 -23.92 26.94
CA GLN A 871 -19.88 -24.97 26.33
C GLN A 871 -21.37 -24.69 26.55
N TYR A 872 -21.75 -24.24 27.75
CA TYR A 872 -23.13 -23.89 28.11
C TYR A 872 -23.70 -22.81 27.17
N THR A 873 -22.96 -21.71 26.97
CA THR A 873 -23.31 -20.66 25.99
C THR A 873 -23.40 -21.19 24.55
N ASN A 874 -22.39 -21.91 24.07
CA ASN A 874 -22.35 -22.36 22.67
C ASN A 874 -23.41 -23.43 22.36
N LEU A 875 -23.65 -24.37 23.28
CA LEU A 875 -24.62 -25.44 23.10
C LEU A 875 -26.06 -24.91 23.14
N PHE A 876 -26.35 -23.87 23.94
CA PHE A 876 -27.65 -23.19 23.90
C PHE A 876 -27.90 -22.51 22.53
N GLN A 877 -26.89 -21.85 21.97
CA GLN A 877 -26.99 -21.26 20.63
C GLN A 877 -27.17 -22.32 19.52
N GLN A 878 -26.51 -23.49 19.66
CA GLN A 878 -26.71 -24.63 18.75
C GLN A 878 -28.11 -25.24 18.89
N ALA A 879 -28.61 -25.42 20.12
CA ALA A 879 -29.98 -25.86 20.37
C ALA A 879 -31.00 -24.90 19.74
N HIS A 880 -30.81 -23.59 19.91
CA HIS A 880 -31.67 -22.57 19.29
C HIS A 880 -31.62 -22.62 17.75
N ALA A 881 -30.44 -22.79 17.15
CA ALA A 881 -30.31 -22.94 15.69
C ALA A 881 -30.97 -24.22 15.14
N LEU A 882 -31.16 -25.25 15.97
CA LEU A 882 -31.86 -26.49 15.65
C LEU A 882 -33.36 -26.48 16.05
N GLY A 883 -33.88 -25.38 16.59
CA GLY A 883 -35.27 -25.30 17.08
C GLY A 883 -35.52 -26.03 18.42
N LEU A 884 -34.47 -26.42 19.14
CA LEU A 884 -34.50 -27.15 20.41
C LEU A 884 -34.39 -26.24 21.65
N ALA A 885 -34.48 -24.91 21.51
CA ALA A 885 -34.36 -23.97 22.63
C ALA A 885 -35.38 -24.23 23.75
N ASP A 886 -36.65 -24.49 23.41
CA ASP A 886 -37.70 -24.81 24.39
C ASP A 886 -37.49 -26.18 25.06
N ARG A 887 -36.68 -27.06 24.45
CA ARG A 887 -36.22 -28.35 25.02
C ARG A 887 -34.89 -28.21 25.80
N TRP A 888 -34.39 -27.01 26.09
CA TRP A 888 -33.09 -26.82 26.75
C TRP A 888 -32.88 -27.63 28.05
N PRO A 889 -33.86 -27.71 29.00
CA PRO A 889 -33.70 -28.53 30.19
C PRO A 889 -33.58 -30.04 29.89
N GLU A 890 -34.06 -30.49 28.73
CA GLU A 890 -33.88 -31.85 28.23
C GLU A 890 -32.47 -32.04 27.68
N VAL A 891 -31.97 -31.10 26.87
CA VAL A 891 -30.57 -31.10 26.38
C VAL A 891 -29.57 -31.15 27.55
N CYS A 892 -29.82 -30.42 28.64
CA CYS A 892 -29.02 -30.49 29.87
C CYS A 892 -29.03 -31.90 30.51
N ARG A 893 -30.19 -32.55 30.64
CA ARG A 893 -30.28 -33.92 31.16
C ARG A 893 -29.61 -34.93 30.24
N THR A 894 -29.86 -34.87 28.94
CA THR A 894 -29.25 -35.79 27.95
C THR A 894 -27.73 -35.60 27.89
N TYR A 895 -27.20 -34.40 28.10
CA TYR A 895 -25.76 -34.17 28.24
C TYR A 895 -25.17 -34.86 29.49
N ALA A 896 -25.90 -34.87 30.61
CA ALA A 896 -25.53 -35.64 31.81
C ALA A 896 -25.58 -37.16 31.55
N GLU A 897 -26.61 -37.65 30.85
CA GLU A 897 -26.75 -39.04 30.44
C GLU A 897 -25.63 -39.50 29.49
N VAL A 898 -25.27 -38.67 28.50
CA VAL A 898 -24.14 -38.93 27.58
C VAL A 898 -22.82 -38.98 28.34
N ASN A 899 -22.61 -38.13 29.35
CA ASN A 899 -21.42 -38.21 30.20
C ASN A 899 -21.33 -39.56 30.92
N GLN A 900 -22.44 -40.07 31.47
CA GLN A 900 -22.46 -41.39 32.11
C GLN A 900 -22.29 -42.53 31.09
N LEU A 901 -22.92 -42.42 29.91
CA LEU A 901 -22.76 -43.35 28.79
C LEU A 901 -21.30 -43.47 28.35
N PHE A 902 -20.56 -42.36 28.27
CA PHE A 902 -19.13 -42.35 27.95
C PHE A 902 -18.21 -42.72 29.14
N GLY A 903 -18.78 -43.18 30.26
CA GLY A 903 -18.03 -43.71 31.40
C GLY A 903 -17.63 -42.69 32.47
N ASP A 904 -18.32 -41.55 32.55
CA ASP A 904 -18.04 -40.36 33.37
C ASP A 904 -16.68 -39.73 33.08
N ILE A 905 -16.64 -38.66 32.28
CA ILE A 905 -15.40 -38.06 31.77
C ILE A 905 -15.19 -36.61 32.22
N VAL A 906 -13.93 -36.15 32.11
CA VAL A 906 -13.59 -34.73 32.17
C VAL A 906 -14.14 -34.06 30.91
N LYS A 907 -14.86 -32.94 31.10
CA LYS A 907 -15.58 -32.24 30.03
C LYS A 907 -15.05 -30.83 29.89
N VAL A 908 -14.10 -30.63 28.97
CA VAL A 908 -13.53 -29.34 28.60
C VAL A 908 -13.24 -29.37 27.09
N THR A 909 -12.88 -28.27 26.43
CA THR A 909 -12.62 -28.33 24.98
C THR A 909 -11.42 -29.26 24.67
N PRO A 910 -11.57 -30.30 23.80
CA PRO A 910 -12.69 -30.55 22.89
C PRO A 910 -13.73 -31.58 23.38
N THR A 911 -13.48 -32.33 24.45
CA THR A 911 -14.36 -33.42 24.94
C THR A 911 -15.78 -32.93 25.28
N SER A 912 -15.92 -31.73 25.86
CA SER A 912 -17.23 -31.11 26.13
C SER A 912 -18.07 -30.88 24.87
N LYS A 913 -17.42 -30.63 23.73
CA LYS A 913 -18.10 -30.48 22.44
C LYS A 913 -18.66 -31.82 21.97
N ALA A 914 -17.88 -32.90 22.06
CA ALA A 914 -18.32 -34.24 21.64
C ALA A 914 -19.54 -34.73 22.46
N VAL A 915 -19.55 -34.48 23.78
CA VAL A 915 -20.72 -34.73 24.64
C VAL A 915 -21.93 -33.87 24.21
N GLY A 916 -21.69 -32.59 23.86
CA GLY A 916 -22.72 -31.68 23.35
C GLY A 916 -23.32 -32.07 22.00
N ASP A 917 -22.47 -32.41 21.03
CA ASP A 917 -22.89 -32.87 19.70
C ASP A 917 -23.76 -34.14 19.82
N MET A 918 -23.38 -35.07 20.70
CA MET A 918 -24.15 -36.27 20.99
C MET A 918 -25.48 -35.97 21.69
N ALA A 919 -25.49 -35.06 22.66
CA ALA A 919 -26.72 -34.67 23.37
C ALA A 919 -27.75 -34.03 22.43
N LEU A 920 -27.31 -33.12 21.55
CA LEU A 920 -28.18 -32.54 20.51
C LEU A 920 -28.65 -33.58 19.50
N PHE A 921 -27.78 -34.50 19.08
CA PHE A 921 -28.14 -35.61 18.19
C PHE A 921 -29.22 -36.51 18.82
N MET A 922 -29.08 -36.86 20.10
CA MET A 922 -30.05 -37.68 20.82
C MET A 922 -31.39 -36.98 21.02
N VAL A 923 -31.41 -35.70 21.44
CA VAL A 923 -32.66 -34.93 21.61
C VAL A 923 -33.34 -34.64 20.27
N SER A 924 -32.58 -34.41 19.20
CA SER A 924 -33.13 -34.19 17.85
C SER A 924 -33.71 -35.46 17.22
N GLY A 925 -33.20 -36.64 17.59
CA GLY A 925 -33.68 -37.95 17.12
C GLY A 925 -34.60 -38.69 18.08
N ASP A 926 -35.00 -38.08 19.20
CA ASP A 926 -35.72 -38.68 20.33
C ASP A 926 -35.14 -40.05 20.77
N LEU A 927 -33.81 -40.13 20.87
CA LEU A 927 -33.05 -41.35 21.20
C LEU A 927 -32.69 -41.42 22.68
N THR A 928 -32.96 -42.58 23.32
CA THR A 928 -32.44 -42.86 24.66
C THR A 928 -31.00 -43.39 24.62
N ALA A 929 -30.27 -43.34 25.74
CA ALA A 929 -28.94 -43.95 25.85
C ALA A 929 -28.94 -45.48 25.58
N ALA A 930 -30.08 -46.15 25.77
CA ALA A 930 -30.24 -47.56 25.40
C ALA A 930 -30.40 -47.75 23.88
N ASP A 931 -31.08 -46.84 23.19
CA ASP A 931 -31.24 -46.88 21.73
C ASP A 931 -29.90 -46.64 21.01
N VAL A 932 -29.03 -45.82 21.59
CA VAL A 932 -27.66 -45.61 21.10
C VAL A 932 -26.88 -46.94 21.08
N LEU A 933 -26.95 -47.73 22.15
CA LEU A 933 -26.24 -49.00 22.25
C LEU A 933 -26.95 -50.16 21.54
N ASN A 934 -28.17 -49.97 21.04
CA ASN A 934 -28.94 -51.02 20.37
C ASN A 934 -28.31 -51.39 19.00
N PRO A 935 -27.90 -52.65 18.77
CA PRO A 935 -27.34 -53.10 17.48
C PRO A 935 -28.37 -53.16 16.36
N ASP A 936 -29.67 -53.26 16.66
CA ASP A 936 -30.76 -53.36 15.67
C ASP A 936 -31.15 -52.01 15.05
N ARG A 937 -30.59 -50.89 15.54
CA ARG A 937 -30.73 -49.55 14.95
C ARG A 937 -29.49 -49.21 14.13
N ASP A 938 -29.64 -48.61 12.96
CA ASP A 938 -28.52 -47.94 12.27
C ASP A 938 -28.37 -46.51 12.81
N ILE A 939 -27.13 -46.09 13.11
CA ILE A 939 -26.81 -44.82 13.75
C ILE A 939 -25.49 -44.27 13.19
N ALA A 940 -25.57 -43.14 12.49
CA ALA A 940 -24.42 -42.37 12.04
C ALA A 940 -23.97 -41.39 13.15
N TYR A 941 -22.96 -41.78 13.92
CA TYR A 941 -22.43 -40.98 15.02
C TYR A 941 -21.79 -39.66 14.57
N PRO A 942 -21.92 -38.56 15.34
CA PRO A 942 -21.16 -37.33 15.10
C PRO A 942 -19.65 -37.61 15.10
N GLN A 943 -18.91 -37.03 14.14
CA GLN A 943 -17.47 -37.31 13.98
C GLN A 943 -16.67 -37.03 15.26
N SER A 944 -17.02 -35.98 16.01
CA SER A 944 -16.41 -35.65 17.31
C SER A 944 -16.57 -36.73 18.38
N VAL A 945 -17.65 -37.52 18.32
CA VAL A 945 -17.86 -38.68 19.20
C VAL A 945 -16.97 -39.85 18.77
N ILE A 946 -16.81 -40.06 17.47
CA ILE A 946 -15.89 -41.06 16.91
C ILE A 946 -14.44 -40.69 17.29
N ASP A 947 -14.06 -39.42 17.16
CA ASP A 947 -12.73 -38.91 17.53
C ASP A 947 -12.45 -39.02 19.04
N LEU A 948 -13.47 -38.79 19.88
CA LEU A 948 -13.37 -38.95 21.33
C LEU A 948 -13.21 -40.43 21.72
N ILE A 949 -14.18 -41.28 21.37
CA ILE A 949 -14.24 -42.69 21.75
C ILE A 949 -13.10 -43.50 21.09
N GLY A 950 -12.62 -43.06 19.92
CA GLY A 950 -11.45 -43.60 19.24
C GLY A 950 -10.11 -43.19 19.85
N GLY A 951 -10.08 -42.39 20.92
CA GLY A 951 -8.86 -41.97 21.62
C GLY A 951 -8.06 -40.85 20.94
N ALA A 952 -8.55 -40.28 19.84
CA ALA A 952 -7.88 -39.17 19.15
C ALA A 952 -7.90 -37.86 19.99
N MET A 953 -8.81 -37.75 20.96
CA MET A 953 -8.81 -36.67 21.97
C MET A 953 -7.99 -36.99 23.24
N GLY A 954 -7.30 -38.14 23.29
CA GLY A 954 -6.61 -38.64 24.47
C GLY A 954 -7.36 -39.77 25.19
N GLN A 955 -6.84 -40.23 26.33
CA GLN A 955 -7.39 -41.36 27.09
C GLN A 955 -7.96 -40.92 28.45
N PRO A 956 -9.20 -41.30 28.80
CA PRO A 956 -9.77 -41.02 30.12
C PRO A 956 -9.24 -42.00 31.16
N VAL A 957 -9.20 -41.59 32.43
CA VAL A 957 -8.88 -42.51 33.54
C VAL A 957 -9.87 -43.69 33.56
N GLY A 958 -9.34 -44.92 33.46
CA GLY A 958 -10.12 -46.16 33.37
C GLY A 958 -10.58 -46.56 31.96
N GLY A 959 -10.29 -45.77 30.91
CA GLY A 959 -10.72 -46.03 29.54
C GLY A 959 -12.20 -45.72 29.28
N PHE A 960 -12.63 -45.89 28.03
CA PHE A 960 -14.04 -45.81 27.63
C PHE A 960 -14.76 -47.17 27.83
N PRO A 961 -16.09 -47.20 28.04
CA PRO A 961 -16.81 -48.46 28.20
C PRO A 961 -16.73 -49.34 26.93
N PRO A 962 -16.35 -50.63 27.00
CA PRO A 962 -16.10 -51.45 25.81
C PRO A 962 -17.29 -51.54 24.83
N ALA A 963 -18.51 -51.66 25.34
CA ALA A 963 -19.72 -51.71 24.51
C ALA A 963 -19.99 -50.39 23.75
N VAL A 964 -19.51 -49.25 24.26
CA VAL A 964 -19.56 -47.96 23.55
C VAL A 964 -18.49 -47.93 22.47
N MET A 965 -17.28 -48.39 22.77
CA MET A 965 -16.18 -48.45 21.79
C MET A 965 -16.54 -49.33 20.59
N GLU A 966 -17.00 -50.56 20.83
CA GLU A 966 -17.44 -51.50 19.79
C GLU A 966 -18.53 -50.88 18.90
N ARG A 967 -19.54 -50.28 19.53
CA ARG A 967 -20.72 -49.72 18.87
C ARG A 967 -20.44 -48.46 18.05
N VAL A 968 -19.62 -47.54 18.56
CA VAL A 968 -19.29 -46.25 17.92
C VAL A 968 -18.21 -46.41 16.85
N LEU A 969 -17.21 -47.26 17.09
CA LEU A 969 -16.07 -47.40 16.18
C LEU A 969 -16.34 -48.35 15.01
N GLN A 970 -17.28 -49.30 15.15
CA GLN A 970 -17.74 -50.18 14.06
C GLN A 970 -16.58 -50.90 13.34
N GLY A 971 -15.58 -51.35 14.11
CA GLY A 971 -14.39 -52.04 13.58
C GLY A 971 -13.21 -51.12 13.20
N LYS A 972 -13.29 -49.80 13.46
CA LYS A 972 -12.11 -48.91 13.42
C LYS A 972 -11.22 -49.16 14.64
N GLU A 973 -9.91 -49.27 14.41
CA GLU A 973 -8.91 -49.39 15.48
C GLU A 973 -8.82 -48.08 16.32
N PRO A 974 -8.84 -48.15 17.66
CA PRO A 974 -8.66 -46.99 18.53
C PRO A 974 -7.18 -46.63 18.75
N PHE A 975 -6.89 -45.34 18.94
CA PHE A 975 -5.59 -44.87 19.42
C PHE A 975 -5.40 -45.24 20.89
N THR A 976 -4.32 -45.97 21.21
CA THR A 976 -3.96 -46.38 22.58
C THR A 976 -2.69 -45.70 23.12
N ASP A 977 -1.94 -45.01 22.26
CA ASP A 977 -0.75 -44.20 22.56
C ASP A 977 -1.06 -42.72 22.23
N ARG A 978 -0.20 -41.80 22.64
CA ARG A 978 -0.43 -40.34 22.49
C ARG A 978 -0.56 -39.95 21.01
N PRO A 979 -1.66 -39.33 20.54
CA PRO A 979 -1.87 -39.03 19.12
C PRO A 979 -0.73 -38.27 18.44
N GLY A 980 -0.18 -37.22 19.07
CA GLY A 980 0.93 -36.44 18.51
C GLY A 980 2.22 -37.25 18.22
N LYS A 981 2.43 -38.36 18.93
CA LYS A 981 3.56 -39.29 18.73
C LYS A 981 3.46 -40.10 17.43
N THR A 982 2.25 -40.23 16.88
CA THR A 982 1.99 -40.98 15.63
C THR A 982 2.11 -40.10 14.39
N LEU A 983 2.29 -38.79 14.54
CA LEU A 983 2.40 -37.83 13.46
C LEU A 983 3.88 -37.60 13.06
N PRO A 984 4.20 -37.53 11.75
CA PRO A 984 5.54 -37.15 11.31
C PRO A 984 5.85 -35.68 11.70
N PRO A 985 7.12 -35.33 11.98
CA PRO A 985 7.51 -33.94 12.23
C PRO A 985 7.08 -33.00 11.09
N ALA A 986 6.57 -31.82 11.43
CA ALA A 986 6.15 -30.84 10.44
C ALA A 986 7.35 -30.21 9.71
N ASP A 987 7.21 -30.00 8.40
CA ASP A 987 8.20 -29.34 7.55
C ASP A 987 8.02 -27.81 7.60
N PHE A 988 8.93 -27.15 8.32
CA PHE A 988 8.96 -25.69 8.43
C PHE A 988 9.54 -24.99 7.19
N GLU A 989 10.31 -25.66 6.34
CA GLU A 989 10.87 -25.07 5.11
C GLU A 989 9.80 -25.01 4.01
N ALA A 990 9.06 -26.10 3.80
CA ALA A 990 7.89 -26.13 2.91
C ALA A 990 6.80 -25.16 3.36
N ALA A 991 6.55 -25.05 4.68
CA ALA A 991 5.62 -24.07 5.22
C ALA A 991 6.13 -22.62 5.01
N THR A 992 7.42 -22.35 5.20
CA THR A 992 8.03 -21.03 4.92
C THR A 992 7.84 -20.63 3.46
N ALA A 993 8.14 -21.52 2.51
CA ALA A 993 7.98 -21.28 1.07
C ALA A 993 6.51 -21.16 0.62
N THR A 994 5.56 -21.60 1.45
CA THR A 994 4.11 -21.43 1.23
C THR A 994 3.65 -20.08 1.78
N VAL A 995 4.04 -19.74 3.02
CA VAL A 995 3.69 -18.46 3.65
C VAL A 995 4.29 -17.27 2.91
N GLU A 996 5.54 -17.35 2.42
CA GLU A 996 6.18 -16.28 1.65
C GLU A 996 5.37 -15.86 0.41
N LYS A 997 4.71 -16.83 -0.25
CA LYS A 997 3.79 -16.58 -1.38
C LYS A 997 2.48 -15.94 -0.93
N LEU A 998 1.97 -16.28 0.26
CA LEU A 998 0.74 -15.71 0.81
C LEU A 998 0.92 -14.26 1.30
N VAL A 999 2.09 -13.92 1.86
CA VAL A 999 2.35 -12.60 2.47
C VAL A 999 3.19 -11.66 1.59
N GLY A 1000 3.78 -12.16 0.49
CA GLY A 1000 4.53 -11.35 -0.48
C GLY A 1000 5.86 -10.78 0.04
N HIS A 1001 6.38 -11.34 1.13
CA HIS A 1001 7.65 -10.97 1.76
C HIS A 1001 8.20 -12.15 2.57
N LYS A 1002 9.49 -12.11 2.92
CA LYS A 1002 10.10 -13.16 3.76
C LYS A 1002 9.39 -13.22 5.12
N PRO A 1003 8.74 -14.34 5.48
CA PRO A 1003 7.89 -14.40 6.66
C PRO A 1003 8.70 -14.63 7.94
N SER A 1004 8.09 -14.27 9.07
CA SER A 1004 8.54 -14.63 10.40
C SER A 1004 8.17 -16.08 10.75
N LYS A 1005 8.92 -16.69 11.69
CA LYS A 1005 8.56 -17.99 12.27
C LYS A 1005 7.14 -18.00 12.86
N ARG A 1006 6.69 -16.87 13.42
CA ARG A 1006 5.38 -16.70 14.05
C ARG A 1006 4.26 -16.78 13.03
N GLU A 1007 4.46 -16.27 11.82
CA GLU A 1007 3.54 -16.46 10.69
C GLU A 1007 3.55 -17.92 10.19
N VAL A 1008 4.72 -18.55 10.10
CA VAL A 1008 4.86 -19.97 9.73
C VAL A 1008 4.16 -20.89 10.74
N LEU A 1009 4.31 -20.65 12.05
CA LEU A 1009 3.56 -21.34 13.11
C LEU A 1009 2.06 -21.07 13.03
N SER A 1010 1.63 -19.83 12.79
CA SER A 1010 0.21 -19.50 12.61
C SER A 1010 -0.40 -20.23 11.41
N HIS A 1011 0.34 -20.39 10.32
CA HIS A 1011 -0.06 -21.19 9.16
C HIS A 1011 -0.06 -22.69 9.46
N LEU A 1012 0.96 -23.24 10.12
CA LEU A 1012 1.02 -24.65 10.51
C LEU A 1012 -0.11 -25.04 11.49
N LEU A 1013 -0.51 -24.13 12.38
CA LEU A 1013 -1.65 -24.33 13.28
C LEU A 1013 -3.00 -24.12 12.59
N TYR A 1014 -3.10 -23.14 11.69
CA TYR A 1014 -4.36 -22.57 11.21
C TYR A 1014 -4.34 -22.20 9.71
N GLU A 1015 -3.85 -23.09 8.86
CA GLU A 1015 -3.56 -22.92 7.42
C GLU A 1015 -4.50 -21.97 6.68
N LYS A 1016 -5.80 -22.32 6.61
CA LYS A 1016 -6.83 -21.52 5.93
C LYS A 1016 -7.10 -20.17 6.61
N VAL A 1017 -7.12 -20.13 7.95
CA VAL A 1017 -7.39 -18.89 8.70
C VAL A 1017 -6.27 -17.89 8.50
N PHE A 1018 -5.03 -18.37 8.50
CA PHE A 1018 -3.86 -17.55 8.20
C PHE A 1018 -3.88 -17.05 6.75
N ALA A 1019 -4.26 -17.89 5.78
CA ALA A 1019 -4.41 -17.47 4.39
C ALA A 1019 -5.52 -16.40 4.21
N ASP A 1020 -6.68 -16.59 4.84
CA ASP A 1020 -7.78 -15.61 4.85
C ASP A 1020 -7.39 -14.30 5.56
N TYR A 1021 -6.54 -14.36 6.59
CA TYR A 1021 -5.97 -13.21 7.29
C TYR A 1021 -4.90 -12.48 6.44
N ALA A 1022 -3.96 -13.19 5.83
CA ALA A 1022 -2.96 -12.61 4.92
C ALA A 1022 -3.63 -11.92 3.70
N LYS A 1023 -4.71 -12.50 3.19
CA LYS A 1023 -5.56 -11.90 2.15
C LYS A 1023 -6.27 -10.63 2.63
N HIS A 1024 -6.74 -10.60 3.88
CA HIS A 1024 -7.29 -9.39 4.52
C HIS A 1024 -6.23 -8.29 4.62
N VAL A 1025 -5.05 -8.56 5.20
CA VAL A 1025 -3.96 -7.58 5.35
C VAL A 1025 -3.48 -7.08 3.97
N THR A 1026 -3.42 -7.97 2.97
CA THR A 1026 -3.12 -7.59 1.59
C THR A 1026 -4.17 -6.65 1.00
N SER A 1027 -5.46 -6.81 1.34
CA SER A 1027 -6.57 -6.00 0.82
C SER A 1027 -6.76 -4.67 1.56
N TYR A 1028 -6.61 -4.69 2.89
CA TYR A 1028 -7.07 -3.64 3.81
C TYR A 1028 -5.97 -3.04 4.71
N SER A 1029 -4.74 -3.55 4.62
CA SER A 1029 -3.66 -3.28 5.57
C SER A 1029 -4.01 -3.76 6.97
N ASP A 1030 -3.42 -3.16 8.01
CA ASP A 1030 -3.75 -3.48 9.39
C ASP A 1030 -5.02 -2.72 9.79
N THR A 1031 -5.95 -3.43 10.43
CA THR A 1031 -7.24 -2.93 10.91
C THR A 1031 -7.41 -3.10 12.43
N SER A 1032 -6.34 -3.48 13.15
CA SER A 1032 -6.33 -3.59 14.61
C SER A 1032 -6.54 -2.23 15.29
N GLY A 1033 -5.73 -1.22 14.95
CA GLY A 1033 -5.81 0.16 15.46
C GLY A 1033 -7.03 0.99 15.00
N LEU A 1034 -8.08 0.35 14.47
CA LEU A 1034 -9.38 0.99 14.29
C LEU A 1034 -10.14 0.99 15.63
N PRO A 1035 -10.83 2.08 16.00
CA PRO A 1035 -11.80 2.06 17.09
C PRO A 1035 -12.86 0.98 16.88
N THR A 1036 -13.19 0.23 17.93
CA THR A 1036 -14.09 -0.93 17.85
C THR A 1036 -15.47 -0.62 17.20
N PRO A 1037 -16.14 0.52 17.47
CA PRO A 1037 -17.34 0.92 16.72
C PRO A 1037 -17.12 1.09 15.21
N ALA A 1038 -15.99 1.68 14.80
CA ALA A 1038 -15.66 1.88 13.39
C ALA A 1038 -15.32 0.57 12.67
N PHE A 1039 -14.74 -0.40 13.38
CA PHE A 1039 -14.47 -1.75 12.88
C PHE A 1039 -15.75 -2.60 12.67
N TRP A 1040 -16.75 -2.43 13.54
CA TRP A 1040 -18.01 -3.17 13.43
C TRP A 1040 -19.04 -2.54 12.48
N TYR A 1041 -19.16 -1.21 12.47
CA TYR A 1041 -20.28 -0.52 11.82
C TYR A 1041 -19.86 0.51 10.77
N GLY A 1042 -18.56 0.67 10.50
CA GLY A 1042 -18.08 1.80 9.71
C GLY A 1042 -18.26 3.12 10.46
N MET A 1043 -18.23 4.24 9.73
CA MET A 1043 -18.31 5.59 10.31
C MET A 1043 -19.67 6.26 10.06
N GLU A 1044 -20.06 7.15 10.96
CA GLU A 1044 -21.24 8.01 10.80
C GLU A 1044 -20.89 9.33 10.08
N PRO A 1045 -21.81 9.96 9.31
CA PRO A 1045 -21.49 11.17 8.54
C PRO A 1045 -21.03 12.33 9.44
N ASN A 1046 -19.84 12.86 9.16
CA ASN A 1046 -19.06 13.84 9.93
C ASN A 1046 -18.36 13.30 11.20
N GLU A 1047 -18.45 12.02 11.52
CA GLU A 1047 -17.61 11.39 12.54
C GLU A 1047 -16.13 11.47 12.13
N GLU A 1048 -15.25 11.72 13.11
CA GLU A 1048 -13.80 11.74 12.95
C GLU A 1048 -13.15 10.74 13.90
N ILE A 1049 -12.22 9.94 13.38
CA ILE A 1049 -11.42 8.97 14.13
C ILE A 1049 -9.93 9.21 13.90
N SER A 1050 -9.11 8.87 14.89
CA SER A 1050 -7.65 8.88 14.80
C SER A 1050 -7.08 7.47 14.85
N ILE A 1051 -6.19 7.12 13.92
CA ILE A 1051 -5.51 5.81 13.84
C ILE A 1051 -4.00 6.05 13.78
N ASP A 1052 -3.23 5.43 14.66
CA ASP A 1052 -1.77 5.44 14.57
C ASP A 1052 -1.28 4.25 13.73
N ILE A 1053 -0.54 4.52 12.65
CA ILE A 1053 -0.09 3.51 11.67
C ILE A 1053 1.43 3.23 11.74
N GLU A 1054 2.11 3.94 12.64
CA GLU A 1054 3.53 3.89 12.98
C GLU A 1054 3.76 4.95 14.06
N GLU A 1055 4.83 4.84 14.86
CA GLU A 1055 5.20 5.87 15.84
C GLU A 1055 5.33 7.26 15.16
N GLY A 1056 4.70 8.27 15.76
CA GLY A 1056 4.63 9.63 15.22
C GLY A 1056 3.80 9.79 13.93
N LYS A 1057 3.03 8.78 13.50
CA LYS A 1057 2.25 8.81 12.24
C LYS A 1057 0.78 8.49 12.48
N ARG A 1058 0.05 9.50 12.97
CA ARG A 1058 -1.40 9.49 13.11
C ARG A 1058 -2.12 9.83 11.79
N LEU A 1059 -3.16 9.09 11.48
CA LEU A 1059 -4.17 9.40 10.47
C LEU A 1059 -5.42 9.93 11.17
N PHE A 1060 -5.81 11.15 10.85
CA PHE A 1060 -7.12 11.69 11.15
C PHE A 1060 -8.01 11.42 9.95
N ILE A 1061 -9.05 10.60 10.14
CA ILE A 1061 -10.02 10.21 9.12
C ILE A 1061 -11.37 10.74 9.54
N LYS A 1062 -11.99 11.55 8.70
CA LYS A 1062 -13.37 12.01 8.86
C LYS A 1062 -14.21 11.47 7.72
N PHE A 1063 -15.36 10.88 8.01
CA PHE A 1063 -16.28 10.43 6.96
C PHE A 1063 -17.22 11.57 6.55
N LEU A 1064 -17.44 11.76 5.25
CA LEU A 1064 -18.21 12.88 4.72
C LEU A 1064 -19.58 12.44 4.19
N THR A 1065 -19.61 11.57 3.17
CA THR A 1065 -20.84 11.03 2.57
C THR A 1065 -20.57 9.83 1.67
N VAL A 1066 -21.60 9.06 1.33
CA VAL A 1066 -21.58 8.09 0.22
C VAL A 1066 -22.24 8.73 -1.01
N GLY A 1067 -21.75 8.42 -2.20
CA GLY A 1067 -22.42 8.73 -3.46
C GLY A 1067 -23.48 7.69 -3.86
N GLU A 1068 -24.25 8.03 -4.88
CA GLU A 1068 -25.14 7.07 -5.54
C GLU A 1068 -24.37 6.01 -6.34
N PRO A 1069 -24.96 4.84 -6.61
CA PRO A 1069 -24.27 3.79 -7.34
C PRO A 1069 -24.16 4.16 -8.83
N ASN A 1070 -23.06 3.77 -9.46
CA ASN A 1070 -22.94 3.78 -10.91
C ASN A 1070 -23.61 2.52 -11.52
N ALA A 1071 -23.71 2.47 -12.86
CA ALA A 1071 -24.28 1.34 -13.60
C ALA A 1071 -23.57 -0.02 -13.38
N GLU A 1072 -22.38 -0.01 -12.79
CA GLU A 1072 -21.61 -1.20 -12.41
C GLU A 1072 -21.89 -1.67 -10.97
N GLY A 1073 -22.89 -1.06 -10.28
CA GLY A 1073 -23.21 -1.34 -8.88
C GLY A 1073 -22.18 -0.79 -7.88
N LYS A 1074 -21.33 0.17 -8.27
CA LYS A 1074 -20.27 0.72 -7.40
C LYS A 1074 -20.65 2.09 -6.84
N ARG A 1075 -20.47 2.29 -5.52
CA ARG A 1075 -20.57 3.59 -4.84
C ARG A 1075 -19.18 4.18 -4.57
N THR A 1076 -19.08 5.50 -4.58
CA THR A 1076 -17.90 6.23 -4.09
C THR A 1076 -18.15 6.72 -2.66
N VAL A 1077 -17.27 6.36 -1.72
CA VAL A 1077 -17.31 6.79 -0.32
C VAL A 1077 -16.30 7.93 -0.13
N PHE A 1078 -16.77 9.08 0.35
CA PHE A 1078 -15.96 10.29 0.52
C PHE A 1078 -15.54 10.51 1.97
N PHE A 1079 -14.26 10.83 2.15
CA PHE A 1079 -13.60 11.06 3.43
C PHE A 1079 -12.77 12.35 3.38
N GLU A 1080 -12.36 12.82 4.54
CA GLU A 1080 -11.21 13.70 4.72
C GLU A 1080 -10.10 12.91 5.45
N LEU A 1081 -8.86 12.97 4.95
CA LEU A 1081 -7.69 12.29 5.50
C LEU A 1081 -6.58 13.33 5.74
N ASN A 1082 -6.28 13.61 7.00
CA ASN A 1082 -5.32 14.63 7.44
C ASN A 1082 -5.54 16.00 6.75
N GLY A 1083 -6.77 16.52 6.82
CA GLY A 1083 -7.11 17.83 6.25
C GLY A 1083 -7.23 17.85 4.71
N GLN A 1084 -7.46 16.71 4.06
CA GLN A 1084 -7.50 16.59 2.60
C GLN A 1084 -8.64 15.65 2.15
N PRO A 1085 -9.47 16.02 1.15
CA PRO A 1085 -10.50 15.12 0.64
C PRO A 1085 -9.88 13.82 0.08
N ARG A 1086 -10.59 12.72 0.23
CA ARG A 1086 -10.28 11.40 -0.33
C ARG A 1086 -11.56 10.68 -0.71
N ASP A 1087 -11.41 9.75 -1.62
CA ASP A 1087 -12.47 8.93 -2.18
C ASP A 1087 -11.97 7.48 -2.30
N VAL A 1088 -12.87 6.53 -2.07
CA VAL A 1088 -12.67 5.11 -2.38
C VAL A 1088 -13.93 4.56 -3.04
N THR A 1089 -13.76 3.74 -4.07
CA THR A 1089 -14.88 3.09 -4.77
C THR A 1089 -15.07 1.66 -4.25
N VAL A 1090 -16.32 1.33 -3.93
CA VAL A 1090 -16.75 0.10 -3.27
C VAL A 1090 -17.91 -0.51 -4.07
N ILE A 1091 -17.97 -1.83 -4.20
CA ILE A 1091 -19.11 -2.52 -4.82
C ILE A 1091 -20.22 -2.62 -3.78
N ASP A 1092 -21.42 -2.11 -4.10
CA ASP A 1092 -22.62 -2.28 -3.29
C ASP A 1092 -23.21 -3.66 -3.55
N LYS A 1093 -23.12 -4.55 -2.56
CA LYS A 1093 -23.56 -5.96 -2.67
C LYS A 1093 -25.06 -6.14 -2.57
N SER A 1094 -25.83 -5.07 -2.34
CA SER A 1094 -27.29 -5.10 -2.35
C SER A 1094 -27.88 -4.92 -3.75
N LEU A 1095 -27.06 -4.57 -4.75
CA LEU A 1095 -27.47 -4.27 -6.12
C LEU A 1095 -27.00 -5.35 -7.09
N GLU A 1096 -27.89 -5.79 -7.98
CA GLU A 1096 -27.47 -6.45 -9.22
C GLU A 1096 -26.96 -5.37 -10.19
N PRO A 1097 -25.77 -5.52 -10.81
CA PRO A 1097 -25.21 -4.50 -11.68
C PRO A 1097 -25.94 -4.48 -13.04
N GLU A 1098 -26.39 -3.30 -13.49
CA GLU A 1098 -27.10 -3.12 -14.77
C GLU A 1098 -26.25 -3.55 -15.97
N THR A 1099 -24.93 -3.43 -15.85
CA THR A 1099 -23.96 -4.00 -16.80
C THR A 1099 -23.02 -4.98 -16.11
N ALA A 1100 -23.03 -6.24 -16.56
CA ALA A 1100 -22.09 -7.26 -16.10
C ALA A 1100 -20.64 -6.82 -16.35
N ALA A 1101 -19.81 -6.84 -15.31
CA ALA A 1101 -18.40 -6.47 -15.40
C ALA A 1101 -17.65 -7.42 -16.36
N ALA A 1102 -16.62 -6.90 -17.04
CA ALA A 1102 -15.76 -7.72 -17.89
C ALA A 1102 -15.10 -8.83 -17.05
N ILE A 1103 -15.28 -10.09 -17.48
CA ILE A 1103 -14.58 -11.24 -16.91
C ILE A 1103 -13.08 -11.00 -17.09
N LYS A 1104 -12.28 -11.13 -16.02
CA LYS A 1104 -10.82 -11.05 -16.12
C LYS A 1104 -10.23 -12.44 -16.45
N ALA A 1105 -9.14 -12.49 -17.20
CA ALA A 1105 -8.39 -13.71 -17.45
C ALA A 1105 -7.73 -14.21 -16.14
N ASP A 1106 -7.63 -15.54 -15.98
CA ASP A 1106 -6.89 -16.13 -14.86
C ASP A 1106 -5.42 -16.32 -15.29
N PRO A 1107 -4.44 -15.66 -14.64
CA PRO A 1107 -3.02 -15.80 -14.98
C PRO A 1107 -2.48 -17.23 -14.86
N ASN A 1108 -3.18 -18.13 -14.17
CA ASN A 1108 -2.79 -19.52 -14.00
C ASN A 1108 -3.40 -20.45 -15.06
N ASN A 1109 -4.32 -19.95 -15.90
CA ASN A 1109 -5.00 -20.75 -16.92
C ASN A 1109 -4.49 -20.40 -18.34
N PRO A 1110 -3.65 -21.24 -18.97
CA PRO A 1110 -3.07 -20.99 -20.30
C PRO A 1110 -4.10 -21.05 -21.45
N ASN A 1111 -5.38 -21.33 -21.15
CA ASN A 1111 -6.48 -21.26 -22.12
C ASN A 1111 -7.14 -19.87 -22.16
N HIS A 1112 -6.84 -18.97 -21.22
CA HIS A 1112 -7.46 -17.65 -21.09
C HIS A 1112 -6.59 -16.54 -21.72
N ILE A 1113 -7.01 -16.01 -22.87
CA ILE A 1113 -6.30 -14.91 -23.54
C ILE A 1113 -6.86 -13.57 -23.04
N GLY A 1114 -6.13 -12.94 -22.12
CA GLY A 1114 -6.45 -11.63 -21.56
C GLY A 1114 -5.89 -10.45 -22.35
N SER A 1115 -6.47 -9.26 -22.19
CA SER A 1115 -5.95 -8.03 -22.78
C SER A 1115 -4.65 -7.61 -22.10
N THR A 1116 -3.61 -7.40 -22.90
CA THR A 1116 -2.30 -6.96 -22.40
C THR A 1116 -2.26 -5.46 -22.07
N MET A 1117 -3.13 -4.66 -22.68
CA MET A 1117 -3.23 -3.21 -22.48
C MET A 1117 -4.70 -2.73 -22.46
N PRO A 1118 -5.00 -1.54 -21.92
CA PRO A 1118 -6.29 -0.89 -22.14
C PRO A 1118 -6.38 -0.39 -23.58
N GLY A 1119 -7.55 -0.51 -24.22
CA GLY A 1119 -7.73 -0.08 -25.60
C GLY A 1119 -9.15 -0.27 -26.11
N MET A 1120 -9.37 0.02 -27.39
CA MET A 1120 -10.60 -0.29 -28.12
C MET A 1120 -10.36 -1.48 -29.05
N VAL A 1121 -11.24 -2.48 -29.03
CA VAL A 1121 -11.21 -3.58 -30.00
C VAL A 1121 -11.61 -3.03 -31.38
N VAL A 1122 -10.69 -3.04 -32.35
CA VAL A 1122 -10.97 -2.53 -33.71
C VAL A 1122 -11.52 -3.65 -34.59
N LEU A 1123 -10.87 -4.82 -34.57
CA LEU A 1123 -11.24 -5.97 -35.38
C LEU A 1123 -11.26 -7.23 -34.52
N VAL A 1124 -12.27 -8.08 -34.72
CA VAL A 1124 -12.27 -9.47 -34.26
C VAL A 1124 -12.19 -10.35 -35.51
N ALA A 1125 -11.20 -11.23 -35.58
CA ALA A 1125 -10.81 -12.00 -36.77
C ALA A 1125 -11.07 -13.51 -36.66
N ILE A 1126 -11.78 -13.94 -35.62
CA ILE A 1126 -12.13 -15.32 -35.28
C ILE A 1126 -13.57 -15.41 -34.76
N GLN A 1127 -14.15 -16.61 -34.75
CA GLN A 1127 -15.44 -16.92 -34.14
C GLN A 1127 -15.34 -18.18 -33.23
N PRO A 1128 -16.24 -18.33 -32.24
CA PRO A 1128 -16.37 -19.57 -31.48
C PRO A 1128 -16.53 -20.79 -32.40
N GLY A 1129 -15.66 -21.79 -32.22
CA GLY A 1129 -15.59 -22.98 -33.05
C GLY A 1129 -14.38 -23.04 -34.00
N ASP A 1130 -13.72 -21.92 -34.28
CA ASP A 1130 -12.57 -21.86 -35.20
C ASP A 1130 -11.35 -22.64 -34.68
N ASN A 1131 -10.61 -23.26 -35.59
CA ASN A 1131 -9.29 -23.82 -35.28
C ASN A 1131 -8.22 -22.76 -35.56
N VAL A 1132 -7.37 -22.46 -34.57
CA VAL A 1132 -6.32 -21.44 -34.65
C VAL A 1132 -4.95 -22.07 -34.46
N LYS A 1133 -3.95 -21.56 -35.19
CA LYS A 1133 -2.54 -21.94 -35.04
C LYS A 1133 -1.77 -20.90 -34.23
N LYS A 1134 -0.69 -21.30 -33.57
CA LYS A 1134 0.24 -20.40 -32.88
C LYS A 1134 0.72 -19.29 -33.84
N GLY A 1135 0.58 -18.04 -33.41
CA GLY A 1135 0.87 -16.85 -34.21
C GLY A 1135 -0.26 -16.39 -35.15
N GLN A 1136 -1.37 -17.12 -35.26
CA GLN A 1136 -2.55 -16.68 -36.01
C GLN A 1136 -3.23 -15.51 -35.30
N LYS A 1137 -3.64 -14.49 -36.07
CA LYS A 1137 -4.35 -13.31 -35.58
C LYS A 1137 -5.72 -13.69 -35.00
N LEU A 1138 -6.04 -13.16 -33.82
CA LEU A 1138 -7.34 -13.33 -33.16
C LEU A 1138 -8.17 -12.04 -33.22
N LEU A 1139 -7.57 -10.91 -32.83
CA LEU A 1139 -8.21 -9.59 -32.81
C LEU A 1139 -7.15 -8.48 -32.82
N SER A 1140 -7.56 -7.23 -33.04
CA SER A 1140 -6.72 -6.04 -32.86
C SER A 1140 -7.27 -5.08 -31.82
N LEU A 1141 -6.36 -4.49 -31.04
CA LEU A 1141 -6.64 -3.45 -30.06
C LEU A 1141 -5.96 -2.16 -30.51
N GLU A 1142 -6.72 -1.07 -30.62
CA GLU A 1142 -6.15 0.27 -30.75
C GLU A 1142 -5.90 0.87 -29.37
N ALA A 1143 -4.66 1.31 -29.13
CA ALA A 1143 -4.31 2.27 -28.11
C ALA A 1143 -3.30 3.27 -28.69
N MET A 1144 -3.43 4.56 -28.37
CA MET A 1144 -2.49 5.62 -28.79
C MET A 1144 -2.18 5.66 -30.30
N LYS A 1145 -3.17 5.35 -31.16
CA LYS A 1145 -3.02 5.27 -32.63
C LYS A 1145 -2.07 4.17 -33.10
N MET A 1146 -1.83 3.16 -32.27
CA MET A 1146 -1.14 1.91 -32.61
C MET A 1146 -2.13 0.74 -32.52
N GLU A 1147 -2.41 0.10 -33.65
CA GLU A 1147 -3.08 -1.20 -33.66
C GLU A 1147 -2.10 -2.28 -33.19
N THR A 1148 -2.42 -2.91 -32.06
CA THR A 1148 -1.69 -4.08 -31.55
C THR A 1148 -2.48 -5.34 -31.87
N MET A 1149 -1.87 -6.26 -32.61
CA MET A 1149 -2.47 -7.55 -32.95
C MET A 1149 -2.32 -8.53 -31.78
N ILE A 1150 -3.44 -9.07 -31.29
CA ILE A 1150 -3.44 -10.21 -30.37
C ILE A 1150 -3.48 -11.50 -31.20
N ASN A 1151 -2.53 -12.39 -30.97
CA ASN A 1151 -2.33 -13.63 -31.72
C ASN A 1151 -2.42 -14.85 -30.79
N ALA A 1152 -2.71 -16.03 -31.33
CA ALA A 1152 -2.77 -17.26 -30.53
C ALA A 1152 -1.39 -17.68 -30.01
N GLU A 1153 -1.28 -18.00 -28.73
CA GLU A 1153 -0.01 -18.44 -28.11
C GLU A 1153 0.27 -19.94 -28.30
N LYS A 1154 -0.75 -20.71 -28.66
CA LYS A 1154 -0.73 -22.16 -28.95
C LYS A 1154 -1.57 -22.46 -30.19
N ASP A 1155 -1.39 -23.65 -30.76
CA ASP A 1155 -2.41 -24.27 -31.60
C ASP A 1155 -3.58 -24.71 -30.71
N GLY A 1156 -4.81 -24.58 -31.19
CA GLY A 1156 -6.01 -24.95 -30.42
C GLY A 1156 -7.31 -24.57 -31.12
N LYS A 1157 -8.43 -24.71 -30.41
CA LYS A 1157 -9.77 -24.36 -30.89
C LYS A 1157 -10.35 -23.21 -30.05
N VAL A 1158 -10.93 -22.22 -30.71
CA VAL A 1158 -11.65 -21.13 -30.03
C VAL A 1158 -12.93 -21.69 -29.39
N ALA A 1159 -13.00 -21.63 -28.07
CA ALA A 1159 -14.21 -21.99 -27.31
C ALA A 1159 -15.16 -20.79 -27.23
N GLU A 1160 -14.65 -19.63 -26.81
CA GLU A 1160 -15.45 -18.41 -26.62
C GLU A 1160 -14.71 -17.15 -27.08
N VAL A 1161 -15.49 -16.13 -27.48
CA VAL A 1161 -15.03 -14.77 -27.78
C VAL A 1161 -15.93 -13.79 -27.03
N LEU A 1162 -15.36 -13.05 -26.08
CA LEU A 1162 -16.10 -12.28 -25.06
C LEU A 1162 -16.11 -10.76 -25.34
N VAL A 1163 -15.64 -10.37 -26.53
CA VAL A 1163 -15.52 -8.98 -26.98
C VAL A 1163 -15.94 -8.81 -28.44
N THR A 1164 -16.37 -7.59 -28.77
CA THR A 1164 -16.82 -7.18 -30.10
C THR A 1164 -16.05 -5.95 -30.57
N ALA A 1165 -15.99 -5.69 -31.87
CA ALA A 1165 -15.48 -4.42 -32.38
C ALA A 1165 -16.21 -3.22 -31.76
N GLY A 1166 -15.49 -2.13 -31.49
CA GLY A 1166 -15.96 -0.96 -30.76
C GLY A 1166 -16.03 -1.11 -29.24
N LYS A 1167 -15.85 -2.32 -28.68
CA LYS A 1167 -15.82 -2.50 -27.22
C LYS A 1167 -14.51 -1.99 -26.64
N GLN A 1168 -14.60 -1.18 -25.59
CA GLN A 1168 -13.44 -0.75 -24.80
C GLN A 1168 -13.09 -1.85 -23.78
N VAL A 1169 -11.79 -2.11 -23.59
CA VAL A 1169 -11.26 -3.14 -22.68
C VAL A 1169 -10.16 -2.58 -21.80
N GLU A 1170 -10.03 -3.12 -20.59
CA GLU A 1170 -8.93 -2.88 -19.65
C GLU A 1170 -7.87 -3.99 -19.74
N THR A 1171 -6.66 -3.72 -19.23
CA THR A 1171 -5.68 -4.79 -18.95
C THR A 1171 -6.31 -5.89 -18.08
N GLY A 1172 -6.04 -7.14 -18.47
CA GLY A 1172 -6.54 -8.34 -17.80
C GLY A 1172 -7.95 -8.77 -18.20
N ASP A 1173 -8.71 -8.00 -18.99
CA ASP A 1173 -10.02 -8.45 -19.50
C ASP A 1173 -9.86 -9.70 -20.36
N LEU A 1174 -10.65 -10.74 -20.11
CA LEU A 1174 -10.68 -11.97 -20.90
C LEU A 1174 -11.31 -11.69 -22.26
N LEU A 1175 -10.54 -11.87 -23.33
CA LEU A 1175 -10.96 -11.57 -24.70
C LEU A 1175 -11.43 -12.83 -25.42
N VAL A 1176 -10.68 -13.93 -25.27
CA VAL A 1176 -10.85 -15.19 -26.01
C VAL A 1176 -10.48 -16.36 -25.09
N VAL A 1177 -11.22 -17.47 -25.20
CA VAL A 1177 -10.85 -18.76 -24.59
C VAL A 1177 -10.47 -19.74 -25.70
N VAL A 1178 -9.31 -20.41 -25.56
CA VAL A 1178 -8.79 -21.37 -26.53
C VAL A 1178 -8.46 -22.71 -25.86
N GLU A 1179 -9.04 -23.79 -26.37
CA GLU A 1179 -8.80 -25.19 -25.96
C GLU A 1179 -7.62 -25.81 -26.73
#